data_AF-A0A1H6BJC8-F1
#
_entry.id   AF-A0A1H6BJC8-F1
#
_cell.length_a   1.000
_cell.length_b   1.000
_cell.length_c   1.000
_cell.angle_alpha   90.00
_cell.angle_beta   90.00
_cell.angle_gamma   90.00
#
_symmetry.space_group_name_H-M   'P 1'
#
loop_
_entity.id
_entity.type
_entity.pdbx_description
1 polymer ?
#
loop_
_entity_poly.entity_id
_entity_poly.type
_entity_poly.pdbx_seq_one_letter_code
_entity_poly.pdbx_strand_id
1 'polypeptide(L)'
;MFRQIAALYSRYAHRHLGLSASGPSLTDSSGAVIGHIDRIAYENGCFRLVGWAKAETVSLVLAGQQVVAKPSIWRSDVFAAAGISGPQGFDLSLPIGFSELPKCAPPGLKVTPASDAPKVGPVSLPSFSTRQIKRAHRRCLLGFLRDGIAALPAIIGWMTERRPNYREQVKRHLGLCHPVPRAGGVPSLGPVGAMHPALAALRRSRKPGVLIVLPVYNALASLKEALRRVEAHTDIPWHLVLINDASPDPDVQPFLNAWTARNKTRATLLQNAENIGFVGTVNRGLDHVAKMKAERHWPVVLLNSDAFVPDGWAMRLIAPLLTDPGIASVTPMSNAAEVMTAPILCHNVGLKAGQADQIDLAAQRLNPLDWTATVPTGVGFCMALSREWLRHVPQLDTAFGRGYGEEVDWCQKTRALGARHVGQPALFVEHAGGQSFGDTAKSALITAHHSIILNRYPDYDQQVQDFIATDPLSSGRLALAFAWAGAIATEHTPVFIGHSMGGGAEHALEKDIQIALKTHPAAIVLRLGGTHRWRLELLTSHGQTTGETNELENVRSFLSLIPRKRLVYSCAVGDRDVAGLPDVLLSMLNPHDLSELKFHDYLPLSPSYTLLGQDGRYTGPPLAETQDRAHLYTRPDGTITPLTDWQSAWHRLAKRSKLTVFSKSSKSIVSRVWPDLKQAICVEPHIAHTVPRVMQHGNAGVTIAVLGAIGQQKGAEFVRALSLQMPRNPNVRLAVIGHVDPSFGLPPWVTVHGAYDRRDIPRLAQKYSVTHWLIPSIWPETFCFTVHEALSTGLPCLAFDLGAQGEAVWNAPNGVVLPAELLTRPNAPQQAAKLILETVQIHALKGAA
;
A
#
# COMPACT_ATOMS: atom_id res chain seq x y z
N MET A 1 -24.61 -12.38 21.58
CA MET A 1 -24.56 -12.74 20.15
C MET A 1 -25.23 -11.68 19.25
N PHE A 2 -26.53 -11.40 19.38
CA PHE A 2 -27.25 -10.46 18.48
C PHE A 2 -26.65 -9.04 18.40
N ARG A 3 -26.27 -8.46 19.54
CA ARG A 3 -25.59 -7.14 19.59
C ARG A 3 -24.22 -7.12 18.89
N GLN A 4 -23.48 -8.23 18.93
CA GLN A 4 -22.16 -8.34 18.28
C GLN A 4 -22.30 -8.47 16.76
N ILE A 5 -23.30 -9.22 16.28
CA ILE A 5 -23.63 -9.33 14.86
C ILE A 5 -24.10 -7.97 14.34
N ALA A 6 -24.93 -7.25 15.10
CA ALA A 6 -25.37 -5.90 14.74
C ALA A 6 -24.19 -4.91 14.64
N ALA A 7 -23.24 -4.93 15.59
CA ALA A 7 -22.04 -4.09 15.52
C ALA A 7 -21.12 -4.47 14.35
N LEU A 8 -21.01 -5.77 14.04
CA LEU A 8 -20.22 -6.27 12.92
C LEU A 8 -20.84 -5.87 11.57
N TYR A 9 -22.15 -6.02 11.42
CA TYR A 9 -22.89 -5.55 10.26
C TYR A 9 -22.77 -4.03 10.09
N SER A 10 -22.83 -3.26 11.18
CA SER A 10 -22.64 -1.81 11.11
C SER A 10 -21.27 -1.43 10.52
N ARG A 11 -20.19 -2.13 10.90
CA ARG A 11 -18.85 -1.94 10.29
C ARG A 11 -18.79 -2.38 8.83
N TYR A 12 -19.42 -3.51 8.51
CA TYR A 12 -19.51 -4.01 7.14
C TYR A 12 -20.27 -3.02 6.25
N ALA A 13 -21.41 -2.53 6.72
CA ALA A 13 -22.21 -1.53 6.03
C ALA A 13 -21.47 -0.21 5.87
N HIS A 14 -20.76 0.28 6.89
CA HIS A 14 -19.97 1.50 6.78
C HIS A 14 -18.98 1.46 5.60
N ARG A 15 -18.42 0.29 5.31
CA ARG A 15 -17.43 0.09 4.24
C ARG A 15 -18.02 -0.30 2.88
N HIS A 16 -18.98 -1.21 2.85
CA HIS A 16 -19.48 -1.82 1.61
C HIS A 16 -20.75 -1.16 1.08
N LEU A 17 -21.37 -0.30 1.87
CA LEU A 17 -22.57 0.40 1.46
C LEU A 17 -22.19 1.62 0.62
N GLY A 18 -22.38 1.47 -0.69
CA GLY A 18 -22.17 2.51 -1.68
C GLY A 18 -23.47 2.94 -2.36
N LEU A 19 -23.64 4.25 -2.55
CA LEU A 19 -24.58 4.84 -3.50
C LEU A 19 -23.83 5.82 -4.39
N SER A 20 -24.22 5.92 -5.65
CA SER A 20 -23.64 6.89 -6.59
C SER A 20 -24.73 7.37 -7.55
N ALA A 21 -24.67 8.65 -7.88
CA ALA A 21 -25.48 9.32 -8.88
C ALA A 21 -24.64 10.42 -9.54
N SER A 22 -25.02 10.83 -10.75
CA SER A 22 -24.50 12.05 -11.37
C SER A 22 -25.26 13.26 -10.87
N GLY A 23 -24.61 14.42 -10.84
CA GLY A 23 -25.24 15.66 -10.40
C GLY A 23 -25.55 16.62 -11.54
N PRO A 24 -26.17 17.78 -11.22
CA PRO A 24 -26.54 18.77 -12.23
C PRO A 24 -25.34 19.62 -12.66
N SER A 25 -25.48 20.29 -13.82
CA SER A 25 -24.63 21.42 -14.18
C SER A 25 -24.91 22.63 -13.29
N LEU A 26 -23.87 23.40 -12.99
CA LEU A 26 -23.94 24.63 -12.20
C LEU A 26 -24.00 25.82 -13.16
N THR A 27 -25.04 26.64 -13.04
CA THR A 27 -25.23 27.84 -13.88
C THR A 27 -25.21 29.10 -13.04
N ASP A 28 -24.65 30.18 -13.57
CA ASP A 28 -24.75 31.51 -12.95
C ASP A 28 -26.12 32.18 -13.21
N SER A 29 -26.28 33.41 -12.72
CA SER A 29 -27.52 34.18 -12.90
C SER A 29 -27.82 34.58 -14.35
N SER A 30 -26.88 34.41 -15.28
CA SER A 30 -27.07 34.64 -16.72
C SER A 30 -27.43 33.36 -17.49
N GLY A 31 -27.41 32.20 -16.82
CA GLY A 31 -27.63 30.89 -17.43
C GLY A 31 -26.37 30.25 -18.02
N ALA A 32 -25.19 30.88 -17.89
CA ALA A 32 -23.94 30.31 -18.34
C ALA A 32 -23.47 29.18 -17.42
N VAL A 33 -22.96 28.09 -17.99
CA VAL A 33 -22.43 26.95 -17.22
C VAL A 33 -21.07 27.33 -16.63
N ILE A 34 -21.01 27.35 -15.31
CA ILE A 34 -19.80 27.70 -14.54
C ILE A 34 -19.19 26.49 -13.83
N GLY A 35 -19.82 25.32 -13.92
CA GLY A 35 -19.35 24.09 -13.29
C GLY A 35 -20.25 22.90 -13.57
N HIS A 36 -19.82 21.72 -13.14
CA HIS A 36 -20.62 20.50 -13.23
C HIS A 36 -20.33 19.56 -12.05
N ILE A 37 -21.36 18.87 -11.58
CA ILE A 37 -21.23 17.83 -10.56
C ILE A 37 -21.13 16.47 -11.23
N ASP A 38 -19.90 15.99 -11.36
CA ASP A 38 -19.61 14.69 -11.97
C ASP A 38 -20.22 13.54 -11.16
N ARG A 39 -20.13 13.64 -9.82
CA ARG A 39 -20.50 12.53 -8.94
C ARG A 39 -21.02 12.99 -7.57
N ILE A 40 -22.16 12.44 -7.20
CA ILE A 40 -22.74 12.47 -5.85
C ILE A 40 -22.72 11.04 -5.33
N ALA A 41 -22.01 10.80 -4.24
CA ALA A 41 -21.86 9.45 -3.70
C ALA A 41 -22.10 9.40 -2.19
N TYR A 42 -22.57 8.25 -1.72
CA TYR A 42 -22.37 7.84 -0.33
C TYR A 42 -21.41 6.66 -0.33
N GLU A 43 -20.24 6.81 0.29
CA GLU A 43 -19.23 5.76 0.38
C GLU A 43 -18.42 5.95 1.68
N ASN A 44 -18.00 4.85 2.30
CA ASN A 44 -17.18 4.86 3.52
C ASN A 44 -17.75 5.73 4.66
N GLY A 45 -19.08 5.77 4.81
CA GLY A 45 -19.75 6.57 5.84
C GLY A 45 -19.86 8.07 5.55
N CYS A 46 -19.44 8.51 4.38
CA CYS A 46 -19.42 9.92 3.99
C CYS A 46 -20.33 10.17 2.79
N PHE A 47 -21.00 11.32 2.80
CA PHE A 47 -21.59 11.90 1.60
C PHE A 47 -20.50 12.68 0.87
N ARG A 48 -20.16 12.26 -0.35
CA ARG A 48 -19.08 12.82 -1.17
C ARG A 48 -19.65 13.47 -2.42
N LEU A 49 -19.08 14.61 -2.77
CA LEU A 49 -19.44 15.41 -3.93
C LEU A 49 -18.17 15.74 -4.71
N VAL A 50 -18.09 15.26 -5.94
CA VAL A 50 -16.98 15.52 -6.87
C VAL A 50 -17.51 16.28 -8.07
N GLY A 51 -16.78 17.31 -8.47
CA GLY A 51 -17.12 18.10 -9.63
C GLY A 51 -16.06 19.14 -9.92
N TRP A 52 -16.42 20.10 -10.77
CA TRP A 52 -15.61 21.27 -11.03
C TRP A 52 -16.50 22.51 -11.06
N ALA A 53 -15.93 23.65 -10.68
CA ALA A 53 -16.60 24.94 -10.73
C ALA A 53 -15.59 26.07 -10.82
N LYS A 54 -15.87 27.07 -11.65
CA LYS A 54 -15.16 28.34 -11.72
C LYS A 54 -15.56 29.21 -10.52
N ALA A 55 -14.90 28.99 -9.39
CA ALA A 55 -15.26 29.64 -8.13
C ALA A 55 -14.04 29.86 -7.22
N GLU A 56 -14.13 30.85 -6.33
CA GLU A 56 -13.12 31.05 -5.29
C GLU A 56 -13.28 30.01 -4.18
N THR A 57 -14.53 29.73 -3.78
CA THR A 57 -14.84 28.64 -2.85
C THR A 57 -16.14 27.92 -3.22
N VAL A 58 -16.19 26.64 -2.86
CA VAL A 58 -17.37 25.78 -2.99
C VAL A 58 -17.65 25.18 -1.61
N SER A 59 -18.91 25.24 -1.21
CA SER A 59 -19.35 24.85 0.13
C SER A 59 -20.53 23.87 0.07
N LEU A 60 -20.32 22.66 0.56
CA LEU A 60 -21.36 21.64 0.70
C LEU A 60 -22.01 21.77 2.09
N VAL A 61 -23.33 21.81 2.14
CA VAL A 61 -24.15 21.86 3.36
C VAL A 61 -25.07 20.64 3.39
N LEU A 62 -25.01 19.86 4.46
CA LEU A 62 -25.89 18.69 4.64
C LEU A 62 -26.13 18.47 6.13
N ALA A 63 -27.38 18.22 6.54
CA ALA A 63 -27.72 17.86 7.93
C ALA A 63 -27.22 18.85 9.01
N GLY A 64 -27.26 20.16 8.72
CA GLY A 64 -26.73 21.19 9.62
C GLY A 64 -25.19 21.25 9.69
N GLN A 65 -24.50 20.47 8.85
CA GLN A 65 -23.05 20.48 8.69
C GLN A 65 -22.66 21.26 7.43
N GLN A 66 -21.45 21.85 7.41
CA GLN A 66 -20.92 22.57 6.26
C GLN A 66 -19.43 22.27 6.09
N VAL A 67 -18.99 22.04 4.84
CA VAL A 67 -17.57 21.94 4.46
C VAL A 67 -17.31 22.89 3.29
N VAL A 68 -16.20 23.62 3.34
CA VAL A 68 -15.81 24.62 2.34
C VAL A 68 -14.43 24.24 1.78
N ALA A 69 -14.28 24.29 0.47
CA ALA A 69 -12.98 24.10 -0.19
C ALA A 69 -12.81 25.07 -1.36
N LYS A 70 -11.54 25.34 -1.70
CA LYS A 70 -11.17 26.02 -2.95
C LYS A 70 -11.02 24.98 -4.07
N PRO A 71 -11.68 25.15 -5.23
CA PRO A 71 -11.43 24.31 -6.39
C PRO A 71 -9.95 24.43 -6.80
N SER A 72 -9.21 23.35 -6.58
CA SER A 72 -7.73 23.33 -6.70
C SER A 72 -7.21 22.05 -7.33
N ILE A 73 -8.11 21.15 -7.74
CA ILE A 73 -7.76 19.91 -8.45
C ILE A 73 -7.65 20.22 -9.95
N TRP A 74 -6.58 19.74 -10.57
CA TRP A 74 -6.33 19.91 -12.01
C TRP A 74 -7.22 18.96 -12.83
N ARG A 75 -7.84 19.48 -13.90
CA ARG A 75 -8.79 18.74 -14.75
C ARG A 75 -8.54 19.03 -16.23
N SER A 76 -7.69 18.21 -16.84
CA SER A 76 -7.28 18.34 -18.25
C SER A 76 -8.44 18.08 -19.22
N ASP A 77 -9.35 17.18 -18.85
CA ASP A 77 -10.59 16.88 -19.56
C ASP A 77 -11.52 18.10 -19.64
N VAL A 78 -11.62 18.87 -18.55
CA VAL A 78 -12.41 20.11 -18.50
C VAL A 78 -11.71 21.25 -19.22
N PHE A 79 -10.38 21.32 -19.15
CA PHE A 79 -9.57 22.31 -19.88
C PHE A 79 -9.84 22.25 -21.40
N ALA A 80 -9.83 21.05 -21.97
CA ALA A 80 -10.06 20.82 -23.39
C ALA A 80 -11.51 21.14 -23.84
N ALA A 81 -12.50 20.88 -22.98
CA ALA A 81 -13.92 21.04 -23.32
C ALA A 81 -14.48 22.45 -23.04
N ALA A 82 -13.98 23.15 -22.02
CA ALA A 82 -14.56 24.41 -21.54
C ALA A 82 -13.63 25.63 -21.66
N GLY A 83 -12.38 25.46 -22.14
CA GLY A 83 -11.44 26.56 -22.38
C GLY A 83 -10.97 27.29 -21.12
N ILE A 84 -11.00 26.62 -19.96
CA ILE A 84 -10.70 27.23 -18.66
C ILE A 84 -9.24 26.98 -18.28
N SER A 85 -8.48 28.04 -18.05
CA SER A 85 -7.10 27.99 -17.54
C SER A 85 -7.06 27.84 -16.01
N GLY A 86 -6.40 26.78 -15.52
CA GLY A 86 -6.09 26.57 -14.10
C GLY A 86 -6.85 25.44 -13.41
N PRO A 87 -6.45 25.07 -12.17
CA PRO A 87 -7.13 24.02 -11.39
C PRO A 87 -8.50 24.50 -10.90
N GLN A 88 -9.56 23.78 -11.25
CA GLN A 88 -10.96 24.15 -10.96
C GLN A 88 -11.81 22.96 -10.47
N GLY A 89 -11.19 21.78 -10.26
CA GLY A 89 -11.86 20.62 -9.69
C GLY A 89 -11.93 20.70 -8.16
N PHE A 90 -12.96 20.08 -7.58
CA PHE A 90 -13.12 19.95 -6.14
C PHE A 90 -13.65 18.57 -5.74
N ASP A 91 -13.39 18.22 -4.49
CA ASP A 91 -13.86 16.99 -3.84
C ASP A 91 -14.23 17.32 -2.41
N LEU A 92 -15.52 17.28 -2.11
CA LEU A 92 -16.09 17.64 -0.81
C LEU A 92 -16.68 16.39 -0.17
N SER A 93 -16.44 16.20 1.13
CA SER A 93 -17.03 15.10 1.88
C SER A 93 -17.55 15.55 3.25
N LEU A 94 -18.71 15.03 3.64
CA LEU A 94 -19.31 15.22 4.96
C LEU A 94 -19.67 13.88 5.57
N PRO A 95 -19.28 13.61 6.83
CA PRO A 95 -19.66 12.39 7.52
C PRO A 95 -21.14 12.41 7.87
N ILE A 96 -21.86 11.38 7.45
CA ILE A 96 -23.29 11.22 7.78
C ILE A 96 -23.63 9.75 7.98
N GLY A 97 -24.38 9.45 9.04
CA GLY A 97 -24.86 8.10 9.25
C GLY A 97 -25.79 7.68 8.13
N PHE A 98 -25.64 6.47 7.60
CA PHE A 98 -26.51 5.99 6.53
C PHE A 98 -28.01 5.99 6.91
N SER A 99 -28.31 5.81 8.19
CA SER A 99 -29.68 5.90 8.75
C SER A 99 -30.20 7.33 8.91
N GLU A 100 -29.32 8.33 8.84
CA GLU A 100 -29.65 9.76 8.95
C GLU A 100 -29.95 10.37 7.57
N LEU A 101 -29.33 9.84 6.51
CA LEU A 101 -29.51 10.23 5.11
C LEU A 101 -30.99 10.46 4.68
N PRO A 102 -31.96 9.59 5.00
CA PRO A 102 -33.37 9.80 4.64
C PRO A 102 -34.09 10.89 5.46
N LYS A 103 -33.50 11.31 6.59
CA LYS A 103 -34.10 12.25 7.56
C LYS A 103 -33.60 13.68 7.34
N CYS A 104 -32.63 13.88 6.46
CA CYS A 104 -32.02 15.17 6.22
C CYS A 104 -32.73 15.91 5.08
N ALA A 105 -32.72 17.24 5.17
CA ALA A 105 -33.04 18.08 4.02
C ALA A 105 -32.05 17.80 2.86
N PRO A 106 -32.43 18.08 1.61
CA PRO A 106 -31.56 17.89 0.46
C PRO A 106 -30.19 18.58 0.65
N PRO A 107 -29.08 17.95 0.22
CA PRO A 107 -27.77 18.57 0.29
C PRO A 107 -27.76 19.88 -0.50
N GLY A 108 -27.27 20.95 0.11
CA GLY A 108 -27.10 22.24 -0.54
C GLY A 108 -25.65 22.46 -0.96
N LEU A 109 -25.45 23.07 -2.11
CA LEU A 109 -24.14 23.54 -2.58
C LEU A 109 -24.18 25.06 -2.71
N LYS A 110 -23.22 25.74 -2.08
CA LYS A 110 -23.01 27.17 -2.24
C LYS A 110 -21.71 27.37 -3.02
N VAL A 111 -21.76 28.18 -4.06
CA VAL A 111 -20.61 28.50 -4.90
C VAL A 111 -20.35 29.99 -4.79
N THR A 112 -19.16 30.36 -4.32
CA THR A 112 -18.76 31.77 -4.19
C THR A 112 -17.81 32.12 -5.32
N PRO A 113 -18.24 32.96 -6.28
CA PRO A 113 -17.41 33.39 -7.41
C PRO A 113 -16.27 34.32 -6.97
N ALA A 114 -15.24 34.47 -7.82
CA ALA A 114 -14.18 35.46 -7.63
C ALA A 114 -14.73 36.91 -7.78
N SER A 115 -13.99 37.90 -7.28
CA SER A 115 -14.42 39.27 -6.96
C SER A 115 -15.14 40.12 -8.03
N ASP A 116 -15.30 39.64 -9.27
CA ASP A 116 -15.98 40.35 -10.38
C ASP A 116 -17.03 39.49 -11.12
N ALA A 117 -17.40 38.31 -10.60
CA ALA A 117 -18.29 37.37 -11.28
C ALA A 117 -19.72 37.30 -10.69
N PRO A 118 -20.75 36.99 -11.51
CA PRO A 118 -22.15 36.96 -11.10
C PRO A 118 -22.42 35.92 -9.99
N LYS A 119 -23.25 36.29 -9.01
CA LYS A 119 -23.58 35.44 -7.85
C LYS A 119 -24.34 34.18 -8.27
N VAL A 120 -23.93 33.06 -7.70
CA VAL A 120 -24.60 31.76 -7.85
C VAL A 120 -25.56 31.56 -6.68
N GLY A 121 -26.84 31.30 -6.96
CA GLY A 121 -27.79 30.92 -5.92
C GLY A 121 -27.43 29.59 -5.26
N PRO A 122 -27.93 29.29 -4.04
CA PRO A 122 -27.72 27.98 -3.43
C PRO A 122 -28.34 26.88 -4.31
N VAL A 123 -27.52 25.90 -4.71
CA VAL A 123 -27.95 24.79 -5.56
C VAL A 123 -28.39 23.63 -4.67
N SER A 124 -29.64 23.18 -4.83
CA SER A 124 -30.13 21.98 -4.18
C SER A 124 -29.69 20.75 -4.97
N LEU A 125 -28.94 19.85 -4.33
CA LEU A 125 -28.43 18.63 -4.95
C LEU A 125 -29.45 17.49 -4.79
N PRO A 126 -29.53 16.57 -5.78
CA PRO A 126 -30.42 15.42 -5.68
C PRO A 126 -30.04 14.55 -4.47
N SER A 127 -31.06 14.15 -3.71
CA SER A 127 -30.93 13.18 -2.63
C SER A 127 -31.20 11.76 -3.12
N PHE A 128 -30.67 10.75 -2.43
CA PHE A 128 -31.00 9.36 -2.72
C PHE A 128 -32.42 9.03 -2.27
N SER A 129 -33.21 8.43 -3.16
CA SER A 129 -34.58 8.02 -2.83
C SER A 129 -34.63 6.91 -1.78
N THR A 130 -35.71 6.84 -1.00
CA THR A 130 -35.95 5.76 -0.03
C THR A 130 -35.88 4.37 -0.67
N ARG A 131 -36.26 4.24 -1.94
CA ARG A 131 -36.15 2.97 -2.70
C ARG A 131 -34.69 2.60 -2.98
N GLN A 132 -33.86 3.55 -3.44
CA GLN A 132 -32.43 3.33 -3.66
C GLN A 132 -31.71 2.95 -2.36
N ILE A 133 -32.02 3.65 -1.27
CA ILE A 133 -31.47 3.39 0.07
C ILE A 133 -31.84 1.97 0.55
N LYS A 134 -33.13 1.59 0.46
CA LYS A 134 -33.59 0.24 0.83
C LYS A 134 -32.94 -0.85 -0.04
N ARG A 135 -32.76 -0.60 -1.34
CA ARG A 135 -32.11 -1.55 -2.26
C ARG A 135 -30.62 -1.73 -1.95
N ALA A 136 -29.91 -0.65 -1.66
CA ALA A 136 -28.51 -0.69 -1.24
C ALA A 136 -28.35 -1.44 0.09
N HIS A 137 -29.23 -1.19 1.06
CA HIS A 137 -29.23 -1.91 2.33
C HIS A 137 -29.48 -3.42 2.15
N ARG A 138 -30.45 -3.80 1.31
CA ARG A 138 -30.70 -5.23 1.00
C ARG A 138 -29.49 -5.88 0.32
N ARG A 139 -28.88 -5.21 -0.65
CA ARG A 139 -27.68 -5.72 -1.35
C ARG A 139 -26.50 -5.89 -0.38
N CYS A 140 -26.28 -4.89 0.49
CA CYS A 140 -25.25 -4.94 1.51
C CYS A 140 -25.50 -6.06 2.53
N LEU A 141 -26.75 -6.25 2.97
CA LEU A 141 -27.13 -7.35 3.87
C LEU A 141 -26.90 -8.73 3.24
N LEU A 142 -27.26 -8.91 1.96
CA LEU A 142 -26.99 -10.15 1.24
C LEU A 142 -25.48 -10.42 1.10
N GLY A 143 -24.70 -9.38 0.80
CA GLY A 143 -23.24 -9.45 0.80
C GLY A 143 -22.69 -9.87 2.16
N PHE A 144 -23.17 -9.25 3.24
CA PHE A 144 -22.76 -9.57 4.61
C PHE A 144 -23.05 -11.03 4.98
N LEU A 145 -24.23 -11.54 4.60
CA LEU A 145 -24.59 -12.94 4.85
C LEU A 145 -23.67 -13.90 4.07
N ARG A 146 -23.46 -13.65 2.78
CA ARG A 146 -22.55 -14.44 1.93
C ARG A 146 -21.13 -14.45 2.49
N ASP A 147 -20.59 -13.29 2.79
CA ASP A 147 -19.22 -13.14 3.29
C ASP A 147 -19.09 -13.70 4.71
N GLY A 148 -20.16 -13.63 5.51
CA GLY A 148 -20.25 -14.27 6.82
C GLY A 148 -20.23 -15.80 6.76
N ILE A 149 -20.86 -16.41 5.75
CA ILE A 149 -20.77 -17.85 5.49
C ILE A 149 -19.32 -18.24 5.15
N ALA A 150 -18.66 -17.46 4.29
CA ALA A 150 -17.25 -17.68 3.95
C ALA A 150 -16.33 -17.52 5.18
N ALA A 151 -16.67 -16.64 6.11
CA ALA A 151 -15.93 -16.43 7.36
C ALA A 151 -16.21 -17.49 8.44
N LEU A 152 -17.22 -18.36 8.27
CA LEU A 152 -17.71 -19.27 9.31
C LEU A 152 -16.63 -20.20 9.89
N PRO A 153 -15.72 -20.81 9.11
CA PRO A 153 -14.64 -21.64 9.65
C PRO A 153 -13.72 -20.84 10.59
N ALA A 154 -13.40 -19.59 10.23
CA ALA A 154 -12.59 -18.72 11.06
C ALA A 154 -13.34 -18.26 12.32
N ILE A 155 -14.65 -18.03 12.23
CA ILE A 155 -15.49 -17.70 13.41
C ILE A 155 -15.50 -18.88 14.40
N ILE A 156 -15.65 -20.11 13.90
CA ILE A 156 -15.61 -21.34 14.72
C ILE A 156 -14.23 -21.51 15.36
N GLY A 157 -13.15 -21.33 14.59
CA GLY A 157 -11.78 -21.35 15.11
C GLY A 157 -11.52 -20.29 16.20
N TRP A 158 -12.06 -19.08 16.04
CA TRP A 158 -11.99 -18.04 17.08
C TRP A 158 -12.72 -18.44 18.36
N MET A 159 -13.92 -19.02 18.23
CA MET A 159 -14.73 -19.41 19.39
C MET A 159 -14.09 -20.54 20.20
N THR A 160 -13.28 -21.39 19.57
CA THR A 160 -12.61 -22.53 20.18
C THR A 160 -11.22 -22.17 20.72
N GLU A 161 -10.36 -21.57 19.89
CA GLU A 161 -8.94 -21.38 20.22
C GLU A 161 -8.58 -19.96 20.68
N ARG A 162 -9.48 -18.97 20.53
CA ARG A 162 -9.25 -17.55 20.90
C ARG A 162 -7.98 -16.92 20.30
N ARG A 163 -7.44 -17.48 19.21
CA ARG A 163 -6.21 -17.00 18.56
C ARG A 163 -6.48 -15.76 17.68
N PRO A 164 -5.65 -14.69 17.74
CA PRO A 164 -5.88 -13.44 17.00
C PRO A 164 -5.97 -13.59 15.47
N ASN A 165 -5.33 -14.62 14.89
CA ASN A 165 -5.34 -14.91 13.45
C ASN A 165 -6.74 -15.13 12.87
N TYR A 166 -7.63 -15.80 13.61
CA TYR A 166 -9.01 -16.04 13.19
C TYR A 166 -9.79 -14.73 13.08
N ARG A 167 -9.53 -13.78 13.99
CA ARG A 167 -10.16 -12.45 13.95
C ARG A 167 -9.77 -11.68 12.69
N GLU A 168 -8.52 -11.78 12.26
CA GLU A 168 -8.05 -11.17 11.00
C GLU A 168 -8.63 -11.88 9.77
N GLN A 169 -8.73 -13.20 9.78
CA GLN A 169 -9.41 -13.94 8.72
C GLN A 169 -10.87 -13.52 8.58
N VAL A 170 -11.60 -13.37 9.69
CA VAL A 170 -12.99 -12.88 9.68
C VAL A 170 -13.07 -11.46 9.11
N LYS A 171 -12.19 -10.55 9.54
CA LYS A 171 -12.14 -9.19 8.97
C LYS A 171 -11.86 -9.21 7.47
N ARG A 172 -10.97 -10.09 7.00
CA ARG A 172 -10.61 -10.21 5.58
C ARG A 172 -11.77 -10.72 4.73
N HIS A 173 -12.44 -11.81 5.14
CA HIS A 173 -13.61 -12.35 4.44
C HIS A 173 -14.75 -11.33 4.38
N LEU A 174 -14.93 -10.56 5.45
CA LEU A 174 -15.89 -9.46 5.51
C LEU A 174 -15.40 -8.18 4.81
N GLY A 175 -14.24 -8.20 4.17
CA GLY A 175 -13.66 -7.04 3.47
C GLY A 175 -13.43 -5.82 4.36
N LEU A 176 -13.23 -6.00 5.68
CA LEU A 176 -13.00 -4.93 6.66
C LEU A 176 -11.52 -4.51 6.78
N CYS A 177 -10.59 -5.26 6.17
CA CYS A 177 -9.17 -4.91 6.05
C CYS A 177 -8.95 -3.99 4.85
N HIS A 178 -8.01 -3.04 4.89
CA HIS A 178 -7.62 -2.24 3.69
C HIS A 178 -7.41 -3.16 2.47
N PRO A 179 -7.85 -2.75 1.26
CA PRO A 179 -7.66 -3.57 0.08
C PRO A 179 -6.16 -3.63 -0.19
N VAL A 180 -5.54 -4.74 0.20
CA VAL A 180 -4.21 -5.09 -0.24
C VAL A 180 -4.39 -5.78 -1.59
N PRO A 181 -3.65 -5.40 -2.65
CA PRO A 181 -3.58 -6.20 -3.86
C PRO A 181 -3.37 -7.68 -3.49
N ARG A 182 -3.95 -8.63 -4.23
CA ARG A 182 -3.71 -10.06 -3.93
C ARG A 182 -2.21 -10.31 -4.00
N ALA A 183 -1.57 -10.43 -2.84
CA ALA A 183 -0.14 -10.70 -2.77
C ALA A 183 0.11 -12.10 -3.33
N GLY A 184 0.85 -12.19 -4.43
CA GLY A 184 1.38 -13.45 -4.94
C GLY A 184 2.32 -14.09 -3.92
N GLY A 185 2.54 -15.41 -4.05
CA GLY A 185 3.53 -16.12 -3.24
C GLY A 185 4.94 -15.58 -3.53
N VAL A 186 5.76 -15.38 -2.49
CA VAL A 186 7.17 -14.99 -2.70
C VAL A 186 7.90 -16.16 -3.39
N PRO A 187 8.58 -15.92 -4.52
CA PRO A 187 9.32 -16.96 -5.22
C PRO A 187 10.55 -17.41 -4.43
N SER A 188 10.89 -18.69 -4.51
CA SER A 188 12.21 -19.17 -4.09
C SER A 188 13.25 -18.69 -5.09
N LEU A 189 14.26 -17.97 -4.62
CA LEU A 189 15.37 -17.52 -5.47
C LEU A 189 16.46 -18.59 -5.51
N GLY A 190 16.75 -19.10 -6.70
CA GLY A 190 17.85 -20.03 -6.95
C GLY A 190 19.25 -19.42 -6.73
N PRO A 191 20.31 -20.21 -6.94
CA PRO A 191 21.68 -19.74 -6.84
C PRO A 191 22.02 -18.70 -7.93
N VAL A 192 23.00 -17.84 -7.64
CA VAL A 192 23.47 -16.81 -8.58
C VAL A 192 24.35 -17.45 -9.66
N GLY A 193 24.20 -17.00 -10.92
CA GLY A 193 25.17 -17.26 -12.00
C GLY A 193 25.09 -18.64 -12.66
N ALA A 194 24.14 -19.50 -12.28
CA ALA A 194 23.92 -20.79 -12.94
C ALA A 194 22.64 -20.75 -13.78
N MET A 195 22.72 -21.18 -15.04
CA MET A 195 21.53 -21.38 -15.87
C MET A 195 20.59 -22.38 -15.20
N HIS A 196 19.32 -22.02 -15.08
CA HIS A 196 18.32 -22.87 -14.47
C HIS A 196 18.29 -24.26 -15.14
N PRO A 197 18.25 -25.38 -14.39
CA PRO A 197 18.34 -26.74 -14.96
C PRO A 197 17.32 -27.02 -16.07
N ALA A 198 16.11 -26.44 -15.97
CA ALA A 198 15.08 -26.55 -16.99
C ALA A 198 15.50 -25.91 -18.32
N LEU A 199 16.15 -24.74 -18.28
CA LEU A 199 16.70 -24.10 -19.49
C LEU A 199 17.88 -24.91 -20.05
N ALA A 200 18.75 -25.44 -19.17
CA ALA A 200 19.86 -26.27 -19.60
C ALA A 200 19.38 -27.54 -20.33
N ALA A 201 18.28 -28.14 -19.86
CA ALA A 201 17.65 -29.28 -20.54
C ALA A 201 17.03 -28.87 -21.87
N LEU A 202 16.28 -27.75 -21.91
CA LEU A 202 15.62 -27.25 -23.11
C LEU A 202 16.63 -26.87 -24.20
N ARG A 203 17.73 -26.20 -23.81
CA ARG A 203 18.82 -25.82 -24.71
C ARG A 203 19.49 -27.04 -25.34
N ARG A 204 19.74 -28.10 -24.56
CA ARG A 204 20.32 -29.36 -25.07
C ARG A 204 19.37 -30.11 -25.99
N SER A 205 18.08 -30.19 -25.66
CA SER A 205 17.12 -31.00 -26.41
C SER A 205 16.65 -30.32 -27.70
N ARG A 206 16.46 -28.99 -27.71
CA ARG A 206 15.93 -28.25 -28.86
C ARG A 206 17.00 -27.60 -29.73
N LYS A 207 18.22 -27.40 -29.22
CA LYS A 207 19.29 -26.59 -29.86
C LYS A 207 18.73 -25.30 -30.48
N PRO A 208 18.01 -24.47 -29.69
CA PRO A 208 17.26 -23.35 -30.23
C PRO A 208 18.20 -22.26 -30.72
N GLY A 209 17.74 -21.46 -31.68
CA GLY A 209 18.33 -20.18 -32.04
C GLY A 209 17.27 -19.10 -32.18
N VAL A 210 17.70 -17.86 -32.43
CA VAL A 210 16.83 -16.69 -32.47
C VAL A 210 17.12 -15.79 -33.67
N LEU A 211 16.07 -15.27 -34.29
CA LEU A 211 16.17 -14.21 -35.31
C LEU A 211 15.88 -12.88 -34.64
N ILE A 212 16.74 -11.89 -34.78
CA ILE A 212 16.57 -10.57 -34.18
C ILE A 212 16.27 -9.58 -35.30
N VAL A 213 15.20 -8.80 -35.16
CA VAL A 213 14.83 -7.71 -36.07
C VAL A 213 15.05 -6.40 -35.30
N LEU A 214 16.00 -5.59 -35.77
CA LEU A 214 16.40 -4.35 -35.11
C LEU A 214 16.24 -3.17 -36.08
N PRO A 215 15.14 -2.39 -35.96
CA PRO A 215 14.97 -1.15 -36.71
C PRO A 215 15.90 -0.05 -36.16
N VAL A 216 16.49 0.75 -37.05
CA VAL A 216 17.45 1.81 -36.69
C VAL A 216 17.00 3.14 -37.29
N TYR A 217 16.85 4.13 -36.42
CA TYR A 217 16.67 5.53 -36.80
C TYR A 217 17.46 6.43 -35.84
N ASN A 218 18.65 6.86 -36.26
CA ASN A 218 19.62 7.66 -35.45
C ASN A 218 20.07 6.97 -34.15
N ALA A 219 20.42 7.78 -33.13
CA ALA A 219 20.86 7.36 -31.80
C ALA A 219 22.11 6.46 -31.79
N LEU A 220 23.16 6.88 -32.52
CA LEU A 220 24.38 6.09 -32.73
C LEU A 220 25.02 5.55 -31.45
N ALA A 221 25.02 6.31 -30.36
CA ALA A 221 25.59 5.87 -29.08
C ALA A 221 24.82 4.68 -28.48
N SER A 222 23.49 4.77 -28.38
CA SER A 222 22.64 3.67 -27.92
C SER A 222 22.73 2.46 -28.85
N LEU A 223 22.72 2.70 -30.17
CA LEU A 223 22.87 1.65 -31.17
C LEU A 223 24.18 0.87 -31.02
N LYS A 224 25.30 1.57 -30.81
CA LYS A 224 26.62 0.94 -30.57
C LYS A 224 26.57 0.02 -29.35
N GLU A 225 25.96 0.47 -28.26
CA GLU A 225 25.85 -0.33 -27.04
C GLU A 225 24.90 -1.52 -27.21
N ALA A 226 23.74 -1.33 -27.84
CA ALA A 226 22.79 -2.41 -28.12
C ALA A 226 23.43 -3.51 -28.98
N LEU A 227 24.13 -3.15 -30.05
CA LEU A 227 24.83 -4.12 -30.90
C LEU A 227 25.98 -4.83 -30.18
N ARG A 228 26.75 -4.10 -29.36
CA ARG A 228 27.81 -4.70 -28.52
C ARG A 228 27.22 -5.74 -27.57
N ARG A 229 26.09 -5.43 -26.94
CA ARG A 229 25.38 -6.35 -26.03
C ARG A 229 24.80 -7.54 -26.77
N VAL A 230 24.15 -7.36 -27.92
CA VAL A 230 23.68 -8.51 -28.74
C VAL A 230 24.84 -9.44 -29.09
N GLU A 231 26.00 -8.91 -29.49
CA GLU A 231 27.16 -9.72 -29.85
C GLU A 231 27.76 -10.46 -28.63
N ALA A 232 27.83 -9.79 -27.48
CA ALA A 232 28.50 -10.32 -26.29
C ALA A 232 27.60 -11.21 -25.40
N HIS A 233 26.30 -10.93 -25.35
CA HIS A 233 25.39 -11.46 -24.32
C HIS A 233 24.37 -12.49 -24.84
N THR A 234 24.26 -12.65 -26.17
CA THR A 234 23.33 -13.62 -26.76
C THR A 234 23.90 -15.03 -26.65
N ASP A 235 23.25 -15.88 -25.84
CA ASP A 235 23.82 -17.15 -25.40
C ASP A 235 23.51 -18.35 -26.30
N ILE A 236 22.65 -18.19 -27.30
CA ILE A 236 22.23 -19.22 -28.27
C ILE A 236 22.53 -18.76 -29.70
N PRO A 237 22.59 -19.66 -30.71
CA PRO A 237 22.71 -19.27 -32.11
C PRO A 237 21.74 -18.15 -32.50
N TRP A 238 22.22 -17.15 -33.22
CA TRP A 238 21.42 -15.98 -33.57
C TRP A 238 21.76 -15.44 -34.96
N HIS A 239 20.78 -14.81 -35.59
CA HIS A 239 20.97 -14.00 -36.80
C HIS A 239 20.24 -12.67 -36.65
N LEU A 240 20.92 -11.56 -36.94
CA LEU A 240 20.39 -10.22 -36.79
C LEU A 240 20.04 -9.60 -38.16
N VAL A 241 18.81 -9.14 -38.32
CA VAL A 241 18.36 -8.32 -39.45
C VAL A 241 18.28 -6.88 -38.98
N LEU A 242 19.29 -6.09 -39.37
CA LEU A 242 19.35 -4.65 -39.14
C LEU A 242 18.62 -3.94 -40.27
N ILE A 243 17.73 -3.00 -39.95
CA ILE A 243 17.04 -2.19 -40.95
C ILE A 243 17.26 -0.72 -40.63
N ASN A 244 18.08 -0.04 -41.44
CA ASN A 244 18.24 1.40 -41.33
C ASN A 244 17.07 2.11 -42.02
N ASP A 245 16.28 2.84 -41.25
CA ASP A 245 15.10 3.56 -41.70
C ASP A 245 15.44 4.98 -42.18
N ALA A 246 16.39 5.05 -43.12
CA ALA A 246 16.92 6.30 -43.66
C ALA A 246 17.36 7.30 -42.57
N SER A 247 18.19 6.85 -41.62
CA SER A 247 18.76 7.70 -40.57
C SER A 247 19.45 8.94 -41.17
N PRO A 248 19.05 10.18 -40.79
CA PRO A 248 19.69 11.40 -41.27
C PRO A 248 21.08 11.64 -40.67
N ASP A 249 21.40 11.02 -39.53
CA ASP A 249 22.74 11.08 -38.94
C ASP A 249 23.77 10.43 -39.89
N PRO A 250 24.76 11.21 -40.40
CA PRO A 250 25.71 10.73 -41.40
C PRO A 250 26.65 9.64 -40.86
N ASP A 251 26.79 9.49 -39.55
CA ASP A 251 27.69 8.51 -38.93
C ASP A 251 27.03 7.13 -38.75
N VAL A 252 25.69 7.04 -38.86
CA VAL A 252 24.95 5.79 -38.66
C VAL A 252 25.17 4.80 -39.81
N GLN A 253 25.05 5.26 -41.06
CA GLN A 253 25.22 4.37 -42.22
C GLN A 253 26.62 3.75 -42.29
N PRO A 254 27.73 4.53 -42.20
CA PRO A 254 29.07 3.97 -42.26
C PRO A 254 29.32 2.97 -41.13
N PHE A 255 28.82 3.28 -39.92
CA PHE A 255 28.91 2.38 -38.78
C PHE A 255 28.19 1.05 -39.01
N LEU A 256 26.93 1.08 -39.49
CA LEU A 256 26.15 -0.14 -39.78
C LEU A 256 26.82 -1.00 -40.86
N ASN A 257 27.35 -0.37 -41.91
CA ASN A 257 28.08 -1.06 -42.97
C ASN A 257 29.32 -1.77 -42.42
N ALA A 258 30.12 -1.07 -41.62
CA ALA A 258 31.33 -1.64 -41.01
C ALA A 258 31.00 -2.78 -40.04
N TRP A 259 30.00 -2.59 -39.17
CA TRP A 259 29.61 -3.60 -38.20
C TRP A 259 29.05 -4.86 -38.88
N THR A 260 28.21 -4.70 -39.91
CA THR A 260 27.64 -5.82 -40.68
C THR A 260 28.72 -6.54 -41.48
N ALA A 261 29.68 -5.81 -42.06
CA ALA A 261 30.80 -6.41 -42.78
C ALA A 261 31.68 -7.31 -41.90
N ARG A 262 31.80 -6.99 -40.61
CA ARG A 262 32.47 -7.83 -39.60
C ARG A 262 31.64 -9.05 -39.18
N ASN A 263 30.31 -8.98 -39.31
CA ASN A 263 29.35 -10.00 -38.84
C ASN A 263 28.58 -10.69 -39.98
N LYS A 264 29.12 -10.73 -41.21
CA LYS A 264 28.42 -11.21 -42.42
C LYS A 264 27.79 -12.60 -42.32
N THR A 265 28.29 -13.47 -41.46
CA THR A 265 27.77 -14.84 -41.27
C THR A 265 26.51 -14.90 -40.40
N ARG A 266 26.20 -13.83 -39.66
CA ARG A 266 25.12 -13.78 -38.66
C ARG A 266 24.36 -12.45 -38.64
N ALA A 267 24.59 -11.60 -39.65
CA ALA A 267 23.95 -10.29 -39.76
C ALA A 267 23.61 -9.94 -41.20
N THR A 268 22.42 -9.39 -41.41
CA THR A 268 21.94 -8.80 -42.67
C THR A 268 21.59 -7.34 -42.44
N LEU A 269 22.06 -6.44 -43.31
CA LEU A 269 21.66 -5.03 -43.30
C LEU A 269 20.69 -4.76 -44.46
N LEU A 270 19.53 -4.19 -44.13
CA LEU A 270 18.54 -3.66 -45.07
C LEU A 270 18.54 -2.13 -44.97
N GLN A 271 18.40 -1.47 -46.11
CA GLN A 271 18.40 0.00 -46.20
C GLN A 271 17.07 0.49 -46.77
N ASN A 272 16.31 1.29 -46.02
CA ASN A 272 15.16 2.02 -46.56
C ASN A 272 15.66 3.26 -47.33
N ALA A 273 14.99 3.58 -48.43
CA ALA A 273 15.30 4.76 -49.25
C ALA A 273 14.80 6.06 -48.61
N GLU A 274 13.70 5.97 -47.86
CA GLU A 274 13.08 7.04 -47.10
C GLU A 274 12.68 6.53 -45.71
N ASN A 275 12.38 7.42 -44.78
CA ASN A 275 11.88 7.06 -43.46
C ASN A 275 10.41 6.63 -43.58
N ILE A 276 10.16 5.32 -43.51
CA ILE A 276 8.82 4.72 -43.62
C ILE A 276 8.17 4.46 -42.25
N GLY A 277 8.84 4.90 -41.18
CA GLY A 277 8.39 4.74 -39.81
C GLY A 277 8.65 3.35 -39.23
N PHE A 278 8.54 3.27 -37.91
CA PHE A 278 8.84 2.07 -37.13
C PHE A 278 8.09 0.83 -37.65
N VAL A 279 6.77 0.92 -37.85
CA VAL A 279 5.94 -0.22 -38.24
C VAL A 279 6.32 -0.74 -39.63
N GLY A 280 6.49 0.16 -40.60
CA GLY A 280 6.90 -0.20 -41.97
C GLY A 280 8.27 -0.87 -41.99
N THR A 281 9.21 -0.34 -41.20
CA THR A 281 10.58 -0.87 -41.06
C THR A 281 10.60 -2.26 -40.43
N VAL A 282 9.83 -2.47 -39.35
CA VAL A 282 9.68 -3.78 -38.72
C VAL A 282 9.05 -4.78 -39.67
N ASN A 283 7.96 -4.42 -40.37
CA ASN A 283 7.31 -5.30 -41.34
C ASN A 283 8.25 -5.73 -42.47
N ARG A 284 9.09 -4.83 -42.98
CA ARG A 284 10.14 -5.18 -43.96
C ARG A 284 11.12 -6.22 -43.40
N GLY A 285 11.49 -6.08 -42.13
CA GLY A 285 12.30 -7.06 -41.41
C GLY A 285 11.61 -8.42 -41.28
N LEU A 286 10.34 -8.43 -40.87
CA LEU A 286 9.52 -9.65 -40.76
C LEU A 286 9.36 -10.36 -42.12
N ASP A 287 9.13 -9.62 -43.20
CA ASP A 287 9.04 -10.17 -44.56
C ASP A 287 10.37 -10.79 -45.02
N HIS A 288 11.50 -10.18 -44.67
CA HIS A 288 12.82 -10.74 -44.96
C HIS A 288 13.03 -12.03 -44.17
N VAL A 289 12.76 -11.99 -42.87
CA VAL A 289 12.83 -13.14 -41.97
C VAL A 289 11.95 -14.28 -42.46
N ALA A 290 10.72 -13.99 -42.95
CA ALA A 290 9.79 -14.98 -43.48
C ALA A 290 10.37 -15.81 -44.64
N LYS A 291 11.27 -15.21 -45.45
CA LYS A 291 11.92 -15.82 -46.61
C LYS A 291 13.19 -16.61 -46.28
N MET A 292 13.74 -16.46 -45.07
CA MET A 292 14.94 -17.19 -44.64
C MET A 292 14.66 -18.69 -44.45
N LYS A 293 15.51 -19.53 -45.06
CA LYS A 293 15.38 -21.00 -45.03
C LYS A 293 16.14 -21.67 -43.89
N ALA A 294 17.37 -21.22 -43.61
CA ALA A 294 18.29 -21.89 -42.68
C ALA A 294 17.87 -21.76 -41.20
N GLU A 295 17.00 -20.80 -40.88
CA GLU A 295 16.52 -20.50 -39.53
C GLU A 295 14.98 -20.55 -39.42
N ARG A 296 14.30 -21.28 -40.32
CA ARG A 296 12.82 -21.24 -40.47
C ARG A 296 12.03 -21.56 -39.20
N HIS A 297 12.65 -22.24 -38.23
CA HIS A 297 12.01 -22.63 -36.97
C HIS A 297 12.41 -21.74 -35.77
N TRP A 298 13.29 -20.75 -35.96
CA TRP A 298 13.71 -19.85 -34.89
C TRP A 298 12.62 -18.80 -34.62
N PRO A 299 12.27 -18.56 -33.34
CA PRO A 299 11.45 -17.40 -32.96
C PRO A 299 12.10 -16.09 -33.40
N VAL A 300 11.26 -15.07 -33.55
CA VAL A 300 11.70 -13.71 -33.95
C VAL A 300 11.65 -12.80 -32.75
N VAL A 301 12.69 -12.01 -32.49
CA VAL A 301 12.69 -10.99 -31.46
C VAL A 301 12.70 -9.62 -32.12
N LEU A 302 11.69 -8.81 -31.82
CA LEU A 302 11.74 -7.37 -32.06
C LEU A 302 12.60 -6.75 -30.97
N LEU A 303 13.64 -6.02 -31.34
CA LEU A 303 14.56 -5.39 -30.40
C LEU A 303 14.81 -3.94 -30.84
N ASN A 304 14.53 -2.97 -29.96
CA ASN A 304 14.86 -1.58 -30.24
C ASN A 304 16.36 -1.30 -30.06
N SER A 305 16.85 -0.25 -30.72
CA SER A 305 18.26 0.19 -30.63
C SER A 305 18.65 0.79 -29.27
N ASP A 306 17.70 0.94 -28.35
CA ASP A 306 17.86 1.42 -26.98
C ASP A 306 17.44 0.36 -25.92
N ALA A 307 17.25 -0.88 -26.34
CA ALA A 307 17.03 -2.02 -25.46
C ALA A 307 18.36 -2.71 -25.14
N PHE A 308 18.85 -2.57 -23.91
CA PHE A 308 20.13 -3.12 -23.48
C PHE A 308 19.94 -4.48 -22.84
N VAL A 309 20.16 -5.53 -23.64
CA VAL A 309 20.00 -6.92 -23.20
C VAL A 309 21.11 -7.34 -22.23
N PRO A 310 20.78 -8.04 -21.13
CA PRO A 310 21.77 -8.56 -20.18
C PRO A 310 22.38 -9.88 -20.68
N ASP A 311 23.39 -10.39 -19.97
CA ASP A 311 24.00 -11.68 -20.27
C ASP A 311 22.98 -12.84 -20.24
N GLY A 312 23.07 -13.77 -21.18
CA GLY A 312 22.19 -14.95 -21.23
C GLY A 312 20.70 -14.65 -21.45
N TRP A 313 20.36 -13.53 -22.10
CA TRP A 313 18.97 -13.08 -22.23
C TRP A 313 18.13 -13.94 -23.19
N ALA A 314 18.69 -14.36 -24.32
CA ALA A 314 17.91 -14.85 -25.44
C ALA A 314 17.23 -16.18 -25.13
N MET A 315 17.95 -17.12 -24.52
CA MET A 315 17.37 -18.39 -24.09
C MET A 315 16.24 -18.19 -23.07
N ARG A 316 16.41 -17.26 -22.12
CA ARG A 316 15.40 -16.93 -21.11
C ARG A 316 14.13 -16.32 -21.72
N LEU A 317 14.29 -15.46 -22.72
CA LEU A 317 13.16 -14.82 -23.39
C LEU A 317 12.35 -15.82 -24.23
N ILE A 318 13.00 -16.68 -25.02
CA ILE A 318 12.28 -17.56 -25.94
C ILE A 318 11.78 -18.85 -25.29
N ALA A 319 12.26 -19.21 -24.09
CA ALA A 319 11.92 -20.47 -23.43
C ALA A 319 10.41 -20.77 -23.38
N PRO A 320 9.52 -19.82 -23.02
CA PRO A 320 8.08 -20.08 -23.01
C PRO A 320 7.52 -20.47 -24.39
N LEU A 321 8.04 -19.87 -25.47
CA LEU A 321 7.63 -20.20 -26.85
C LEU A 321 8.02 -21.62 -27.26
N LEU A 322 9.11 -22.15 -26.68
CA LEU A 322 9.61 -23.49 -26.99
C LEU A 322 8.88 -24.58 -26.21
N THR A 323 8.24 -24.22 -25.08
CA THR A 323 7.52 -25.15 -24.21
C THR A 323 6.02 -25.19 -24.51
N ASP A 324 5.46 -24.10 -25.06
CA ASP A 324 4.02 -23.97 -25.24
C ASP A 324 3.67 -23.34 -26.60
N PRO A 325 3.10 -24.12 -27.55
CA PRO A 325 2.76 -23.61 -28.87
C PRO A 325 1.60 -22.61 -28.87
N GLY A 326 0.82 -22.53 -27.78
CA GLY A 326 -0.26 -21.56 -27.61
C GLY A 326 0.22 -20.15 -27.27
N ILE A 327 1.52 -19.95 -27.03
CA ILE A 327 2.09 -18.63 -26.74
C ILE A 327 2.55 -17.97 -28.05
N ALA A 328 1.95 -16.82 -28.37
CA ALA A 328 2.31 -16.01 -29.52
C ALA A 328 3.45 -15.04 -29.24
N SER A 329 3.53 -14.50 -28.02
CA SER A 329 4.63 -13.61 -27.65
C SER A 329 5.07 -13.69 -26.19
N VAL A 330 6.33 -13.29 -25.97
CA VAL A 330 6.95 -13.15 -24.66
C VAL A 330 7.59 -11.77 -24.56
N THR A 331 7.36 -11.06 -23.45
CA THR A 331 7.98 -9.76 -23.16
C THR A 331 8.73 -9.85 -21.83
N PRO A 332 9.99 -9.37 -21.73
CA PRO A 332 10.71 -9.32 -20.47
C PRO A 332 10.20 -8.19 -19.57
N MET A 333 10.60 -8.21 -18.29
CA MET A 333 10.42 -7.06 -17.42
C MET A 333 11.42 -5.96 -17.79
N SER A 334 11.10 -4.71 -17.44
CA SER A 334 11.97 -3.56 -17.73
C SER A 334 11.82 -2.45 -16.70
N ASN A 335 12.70 -1.45 -16.76
CA ASN A 335 12.55 -0.18 -16.05
C ASN A 335 11.49 0.74 -16.70
N ALA A 336 11.12 0.51 -17.96
CA ALA A 336 10.17 1.34 -18.70
C ALA A 336 9.42 0.52 -19.78
N ALA A 337 8.44 -0.28 -19.35
CA ALA A 337 7.64 -1.14 -20.21
C ALA A 337 6.18 -1.31 -19.74
N GLU A 338 5.51 -0.20 -19.40
CA GLU A 338 4.08 -0.20 -19.04
C GLU A 338 3.73 -1.22 -17.92
N VAL A 339 2.82 -2.16 -18.19
CA VAL A 339 2.42 -3.22 -17.25
C VAL A 339 3.56 -4.18 -16.87
N MET A 340 4.67 -4.16 -17.63
CA MET A 340 5.89 -4.95 -17.41
C MET A 340 6.97 -4.17 -16.64
N THR A 341 6.68 -2.94 -16.20
CA THR A 341 7.66 -2.12 -15.46
C THR A 341 7.90 -2.61 -14.04
N ALA A 342 9.15 -2.85 -13.66
CA ALA A 342 9.59 -3.02 -12.27
C ALA A 342 10.42 -1.79 -11.85
N PRO A 343 10.34 -1.33 -10.58
CA PRO A 343 9.71 -1.99 -9.41
C PRO A 343 8.18 -1.87 -9.32
N ILE A 344 7.61 -0.79 -9.85
CA ILE A 344 6.18 -0.46 -9.77
C ILE A 344 5.60 -0.50 -11.19
N LEU A 345 4.51 -1.24 -11.37
CA LEU A 345 3.80 -1.35 -12.65
C LEU A 345 3.40 0.04 -13.17
N CYS A 346 3.50 0.25 -14.48
CA CYS A 346 3.17 1.51 -15.16
C CYS A 346 3.92 2.76 -14.65
N HIS A 347 5.03 2.59 -13.92
CA HIS A 347 5.82 3.69 -13.42
C HIS A 347 7.30 3.54 -13.79
N ASN A 348 7.71 4.27 -14.84
CA ASN A 348 9.07 4.19 -15.36
C ASN A 348 10.11 4.68 -14.34
N VAL A 349 11.27 4.03 -14.30
CA VAL A 349 12.39 4.42 -13.43
C VAL A 349 13.68 4.63 -14.20
N GLY A 350 14.46 5.61 -13.74
CA GLY A 350 15.79 5.90 -14.23
C GLY A 350 16.82 4.89 -13.74
N LEU A 351 17.69 4.41 -14.62
CA LEU A 351 18.83 3.56 -14.29
C LEU A 351 20.14 4.19 -14.77
N LYS A 352 21.20 3.99 -13.98
CA LYS A 352 22.58 4.27 -14.36
C LYS A 352 23.20 3.01 -14.96
N ALA A 353 24.28 3.19 -15.72
CA ALA A 353 25.03 2.11 -16.33
C ALA A 353 25.35 0.99 -15.31
N GLY A 354 25.03 -0.25 -15.67
CA GLY A 354 25.26 -1.46 -14.87
C GLY A 354 24.18 -1.77 -13.82
N GLN A 355 23.29 -0.84 -13.48
CA GLN A 355 22.21 -1.11 -12.51
C GLN A 355 21.19 -2.11 -13.06
N ALA A 356 20.86 -2.03 -14.35
CA ALA A 356 19.99 -3.01 -14.99
C ALA A 356 20.58 -4.42 -14.96
N ASP A 357 21.90 -4.55 -15.19
CA ASP A 357 22.59 -5.84 -15.13
C ASP A 357 22.56 -6.42 -13.71
N GLN A 358 22.70 -5.57 -12.67
CA GLN A 358 22.54 -5.99 -11.27
C GLN A 358 21.12 -6.48 -10.95
N ILE A 359 20.09 -5.82 -11.50
CA ILE A 359 18.70 -6.25 -11.36
C ILE A 359 18.49 -7.60 -12.06
N ASP A 360 19.04 -7.77 -13.26
CA ASP A 360 18.93 -9.03 -14.01
C ASP A 360 19.63 -10.20 -13.32
N LEU A 361 20.72 -9.99 -12.58
CA LEU A 361 21.32 -11.05 -11.75
C LEU A 361 20.33 -11.63 -10.74
N ALA A 362 19.38 -10.84 -10.24
CA ALA A 362 18.29 -11.35 -9.41
C ALA A 362 17.22 -12.06 -10.27
N ALA A 363 16.91 -11.53 -11.45
CA ALA A 363 15.98 -12.16 -12.40
C ALA A 363 16.43 -13.57 -12.79
N GLN A 364 17.73 -13.78 -13.02
CA GLN A 364 18.32 -15.09 -13.37
C GLN A 364 18.08 -16.17 -12.30
N ARG A 365 17.81 -15.77 -11.06
CA ARG A 365 17.53 -16.68 -9.93
C ARG A 365 16.09 -17.17 -9.92
N LEU A 366 15.20 -16.59 -10.73
CA LEU A 366 13.83 -17.03 -10.89
C LEU A 366 13.76 -18.17 -11.92
N ASN A 367 12.89 -19.15 -11.69
CA ASN A 367 12.60 -20.14 -12.71
C ASN A 367 11.79 -19.48 -13.86
N PRO A 368 12.32 -19.41 -15.08
CA PRO A 368 11.65 -18.76 -16.23
C PRO A 368 10.37 -19.45 -16.69
N LEU A 369 10.03 -20.63 -16.17
CA LEU A 369 8.81 -21.38 -16.53
C LEU A 369 7.72 -21.32 -15.47
N ASP A 370 8.04 -20.99 -14.21
CA ASP A 370 7.07 -21.04 -13.10
C ASP A 370 6.35 -19.71 -12.87
N TRP A 371 6.98 -18.60 -13.30
CA TRP A 371 6.54 -17.24 -12.94
C TRP A 371 6.05 -16.42 -14.13
N THR A 372 5.83 -17.05 -15.28
CA THR A 372 5.20 -16.37 -16.43
C THR A 372 3.70 -16.23 -16.22
N ALA A 373 3.15 -15.07 -16.58
CA ALA A 373 1.70 -14.86 -16.56
C ALA A 373 1.21 -14.27 -17.87
N THR A 374 -0.06 -14.54 -18.20
CA THR A 374 -0.69 -13.95 -19.38
C THR A 374 -0.88 -12.45 -19.19
N VAL A 375 -0.44 -11.68 -20.20
CA VAL A 375 -0.53 -10.22 -20.25
C VAL A 375 -1.54 -9.79 -21.33
N PRO A 376 -2.20 -8.63 -21.19
CA PRO A 376 -3.16 -8.14 -22.19
C PRO A 376 -2.50 -7.85 -23.54
N THR A 377 -1.24 -7.40 -23.52
CA THR A 377 -0.40 -7.13 -24.70
C THR A 377 1.08 -7.39 -24.38
N GLY A 378 1.89 -7.69 -25.40
CA GLY A 378 3.34 -7.53 -25.31
C GLY A 378 3.77 -6.07 -25.46
N VAL A 379 5.05 -5.78 -25.21
CA VAL A 379 5.64 -4.44 -25.36
C VAL A 379 6.78 -4.50 -26.37
N GLY A 380 6.69 -3.70 -27.43
CA GLY A 380 7.51 -3.82 -28.65
C GLY A 380 9.00 -3.49 -28.52
N PHE A 381 9.47 -2.95 -27.38
CA PHE A 381 10.89 -2.60 -27.20
C PHE A 381 11.83 -3.83 -27.20
N CYS A 382 11.33 -4.94 -26.67
CA CYS A 382 11.97 -6.25 -26.65
C CYS A 382 10.87 -7.30 -26.55
N MET A 383 10.49 -7.91 -27.68
CA MET A 383 9.36 -8.82 -27.76
C MET A 383 9.70 -10.03 -28.61
N ALA A 384 9.71 -11.21 -28.01
CA ALA A 384 9.81 -12.46 -28.76
C ALA A 384 8.44 -12.84 -29.33
N LEU A 385 8.44 -13.29 -30.58
CA LEU A 385 7.30 -13.65 -31.39
C LEU A 385 7.47 -15.09 -31.87
N SER A 386 6.43 -15.89 -31.68
CA SER A 386 6.38 -17.24 -32.23
C SER A 386 6.34 -17.19 -33.74
N ARG A 387 7.20 -18.00 -34.37
CA ARG A 387 7.26 -18.12 -35.82
C ARG A 387 6.01 -18.74 -36.41
N GLU A 388 5.26 -19.53 -35.63
CA GLU A 388 3.98 -20.10 -36.07
C GLU A 388 2.89 -19.04 -36.09
N TRP A 389 2.76 -18.26 -35.02
CA TRP A 389 1.77 -17.19 -34.93
C TRP A 389 2.03 -16.06 -35.95
N LEU A 390 3.29 -15.78 -36.26
CA LEU A 390 3.66 -14.90 -37.38
C LEU A 390 3.24 -15.45 -38.75
N ARG A 391 2.99 -16.75 -38.95
CA ARG A 391 2.43 -17.23 -40.23
C ARG A 391 0.95 -16.90 -40.37
N HIS A 392 0.24 -16.83 -39.24
CA HIS A 392 -1.18 -16.46 -39.20
C HIS A 392 -1.38 -14.96 -39.30
N VAL A 393 -0.55 -14.18 -38.60
CA VAL A 393 -0.58 -12.71 -38.62
C VAL A 393 0.85 -12.21 -38.92
N PRO A 394 1.24 -12.10 -40.20
CA PRO A 394 2.63 -11.88 -40.60
C PRO A 394 3.14 -10.45 -40.46
N GLN A 395 2.24 -9.48 -40.31
CA GLN A 395 2.58 -8.06 -40.30
C GLN A 395 1.89 -7.35 -39.15
N LEU A 396 2.55 -6.31 -38.65
CA LEU A 396 1.99 -5.29 -37.79
C LEU A 396 1.15 -4.30 -38.63
N ASP A 397 0.13 -3.70 -38.03
CA ASP A 397 -0.79 -2.85 -38.78
C ASP A 397 -0.19 -1.45 -39.06
N THR A 398 -0.02 -1.12 -40.34
CA THR A 398 0.58 0.14 -40.77
C THR A 398 -0.25 1.39 -40.41
N ALA A 399 -1.50 1.23 -39.97
CA ALA A 399 -2.31 2.34 -39.43
C ALA A 399 -1.64 3.04 -38.23
N PHE A 400 -0.74 2.34 -37.52
CA PHE A 400 0.02 2.90 -36.39
C PHE A 400 1.33 3.58 -36.82
N GLY A 401 1.71 3.57 -38.10
CA GLY A 401 2.80 4.36 -38.69
C GLY A 401 4.10 4.42 -37.88
N ARG A 402 4.24 5.47 -37.05
CA ARG A 402 5.40 5.76 -36.18
C ARG A 402 5.43 4.96 -34.86
N GLY A 403 4.49 4.05 -34.63
CA GLY A 403 4.42 3.14 -33.48
C GLY A 403 3.29 3.49 -32.49
N TYR A 404 3.29 2.86 -31.31
CA TYR A 404 2.32 3.01 -30.22
C TYR A 404 0.94 2.42 -30.53
N GLY A 405 0.80 1.10 -30.51
CA GLY A 405 -0.47 0.39 -30.66
C GLY A 405 -0.42 -0.78 -31.66
N GLU A 406 0.60 -0.84 -32.49
CA GLU A 406 0.84 -1.92 -33.45
C GLU A 406 1.00 -3.29 -32.77
N GLU A 407 1.67 -3.32 -31.62
CA GLU A 407 1.89 -4.52 -30.82
C GLU A 407 0.61 -4.93 -30.10
N VAL A 408 -0.19 -3.95 -29.66
CA VAL A 408 -1.51 -4.17 -29.07
C VAL A 408 -2.44 -4.81 -30.09
N ASP A 409 -2.51 -4.23 -31.28
CA ASP A 409 -3.35 -4.72 -32.37
C ASP A 409 -2.95 -6.14 -32.80
N TRP A 410 -1.65 -6.42 -32.95
CA TRP A 410 -1.16 -7.77 -33.27
C TRP A 410 -1.48 -8.78 -32.16
N CYS A 411 -1.31 -8.39 -30.89
CA CYS A 411 -1.69 -9.24 -29.75
C CYS A 411 -3.19 -9.51 -29.72
N GLN A 412 -4.04 -8.51 -29.95
CA GLN A 412 -5.49 -8.70 -29.95
C GLN A 412 -5.95 -9.58 -31.14
N LYS A 413 -5.37 -9.41 -32.34
CA LYS A 413 -5.64 -10.26 -33.51
C LYS A 413 -5.29 -11.73 -33.24
N THR A 414 -4.10 -11.99 -32.70
CA THR A 414 -3.67 -13.37 -32.40
C THR A 414 -4.41 -13.97 -31.20
N ARG A 415 -4.74 -13.17 -30.17
CA ARG A 415 -5.60 -13.59 -29.06
C ARG A 415 -6.99 -14.01 -29.52
N ALA A 416 -7.58 -13.31 -30.50
CA ALA A 416 -8.87 -13.70 -31.09
C ALA A 416 -8.82 -15.07 -31.78
N LEU A 417 -7.62 -15.52 -32.18
CA LEU A 417 -7.35 -16.85 -32.73
C LEU A 417 -6.96 -17.89 -31.66
N GLY A 418 -7.02 -17.52 -30.36
CA GLY A 418 -6.72 -18.41 -29.24
C GLY A 418 -5.29 -18.30 -28.69
N ALA A 419 -4.47 -17.36 -29.16
CA ALA A 419 -3.12 -17.18 -28.65
C ALA A 419 -3.08 -16.56 -27.25
N ARG A 420 -1.97 -16.81 -26.54
CA ARG A 420 -1.60 -16.09 -25.31
C ARG A 420 -0.33 -15.28 -25.50
N HIS A 421 -0.26 -14.19 -24.75
CA HIS A 421 0.92 -13.34 -24.61
C HIS A 421 1.37 -13.43 -23.17
N VAL A 422 2.67 -13.57 -22.90
CA VAL A 422 3.15 -13.75 -21.52
C VAL A 422 4.27 -12.79 -21.16
N GLY A 423 4.27 -12.37 -19.90
CA GLY A 423 5.41 -11.66 -19.29
C GLY A 423 6.44 -12.64 -18.74
N GLN A 424 7.72 -12.28 -18.81
CA GLN A 424 8.86 -13.09 -18.34
C GLN A 424 9.62 -12.38 -17.21
N PRO A 425 9.31 -12.66 -15.93
CA PRO A 425 10.01 -12.05 -14.79
C PRO A 425 11.44 -12.51 -14.59
N ALA A 426 11.83 -13.66 -15.14
CA ALA A 426 13.19 -14.17 -15.04
C ALA A 426 14.17 -13.47 -16.01
N LEU A 427 13.78 -12.36 -16.62
CA LEU A 427 14.61 -11.53 -17.49
C LEU A 427 14.27 -10.05 -17.29
N PHE A 428 15.28 -9.24 -17.04
CA PHE A 428 15.16 -7.79 -16.97
C PHE A 428 15.99 -7.13 -18.08
N VAL A 429 15.33 -6.39 -18.98
CA VAL A 429 15.99 -5.68 -20.08
C VAL A 429 15.82 -4.18 -19.87
N GLU A 430 16.91 -3.43 -19.85
CA GLU A 430 16.84 -1.97 -19.76
C GLU A 430 16.30 -1.38 -21.06
N HIS A 431 15.36 -0.45 -20.94
CA HIS A 431 14.86 0.36 -22.04
C HIS A 431 15.33 1.80 -21.80
N ALA A 432 16.47 2.16 -22.42
CA ALA A 432 17.17 3.40 -22.12
C ALA A 432 16.43 4.65 -22.63
N GLY A 433 15.82 4.60 -23.82
CA GLY A 433 15.05 5.73 -24.39
C GLY A 433 13.61 5.82 -23.89
N GLY A 434 13.11 4.79 -23.19
CA GLY A 434 11.77 4.75 -22.59
C GLY A 434 11.50 5.80 -21.50
N GLN A 435 12.55 6.48 -21.02
CA GLN A 435 12.46 7.56 -20.02
C GLN A 435 12.12 8.94 -20.60
N SER A 436 11.99 9.05 -21.93
CA SER A 436 11.65 10.31 -22.60
C SER A 436 10.19 10.70 -22.33
N PHE A 437 9.97 11.36 -21.19
CA PHE A 437 8.76 12.11 -20.88
C PHE A 437 8.85 13.48 -21.57
N GLY A 438 7.80 13.87 -22.30
CA GLY A 438 7.58 15.30 -22.60
C GLY A 438 7.66 15.73 -24.06
N ASP A 439 7.71 14.83 -25.04
CA ASP A 439 7.41 15.25 -26.42
C ASP A 439 5.89 15.29 -26.62
N THR A 440 5.33 16.49 -26.74
CA THR A 440 3.90 16.71 -27.02
C THR A 440 3.43 15.99 -28.27
N ALA A 441 4.30 15.81 -29.27
CA ALA A 441 3.99 15.05 -30.47
C ALA A 441 3.84 13.55 -30.18
N LYS A 442 4.68 12.99 -29.29
CA LYS A 442 4.59 11.60 -28.84
C LYS A 442 3.29 11.35 -28.07
N SER A 443 2.94 12.24 -27.14
CA SER A 443 1.69 12.11 -26.36
C SER A 443 0.43 12.22 -27.23
N ALA A 444 0.43 13.13 -28.22
CA ALA A 444 -0.65 13.24 -29.19
C ALA A 444 -0.81 11.96 -30.04
N LEU A 445 0.32 11.38 -30.49
CA LEU A 445 0.33 10.13 -31.26
C LEU A 445 -0.22 8.96 -30.45
N ILE A 446 0.23 8.79 -29.20
CA ILE A 446 -0.28 7.76 -28.27
C ILE A 446 -1.80 7.90 -28.09
N THR A 447 -2.28 9.13 -27.90
CA THR A 447 -3.73 9.40 -27.70
C THR A 447 -4.55 9.06 -28.96
N ALA A 448 -4.06 9.45 -30.13
CA ALA A 448 -4.71 9.15 -31.41
C ALA A 448 -4.77 7.64 -31.67
N HIS A 449 -3.67 6.93 -31.47
CA HIS A 449 -3.62 5.48 -31.69
C HIS A 449 -4.39 4.68 -30.63
N HIS A 450 -4.42 5.13 -29.37
CA HIS A 450 -5.27 4.53 -28.34
C HIS A 450 -6.75 4.61 -28.74
N SER A 451 -7.18 5.69 -29.37
CA SER A 451 -8.56 5.80 -29.90
C SER A 451 -8.84 4.75 -31.00
N ILE A 452 -7.87 4.44 -31.86
CA ILE A 452 -7.99 3.36 -32.86
C ILE A 452 -8.14 2.01 -32.16
N ILE A 453 -7.32 1.75 -31.14
CA ILE A 453 -7.37 0.51 -30.34
C ILE A 453 -8.73 0.35 -29.66
N LEU A 454 -9.26 1.39 -29.00
CA LEU A 454 -10.55 1.32 -28.32
C LEU A 454 -11.72 1.08 -29.27
N ASN A 455 -11.67 1.68 -30.46
CA ASN A 455 -12.68 1.46 -31.48
C ASN A 455 -12.66 0.02 -32.01
N ARG A 456 -11.48 -0.60 -32.14
CA ARG A 456 -11.32 -1.98 -32.64
C ARG A 456 -11.54 -3.04 -31.56
N TYR A 457 -11.11 -2.75 -30.34
CA TYR A 457 -11.06 -3.67 -29.20
C TYR A 457 -11.66 -2.99 -27.95
N PRO A 458 -13.00 -2.86 -27.86
CA PRO A 458 -13.66 -2.10 -26.79
C PRO A 458 -13.35 -2.58 -25.38
N ASP A 459 -13.04 -3.87 -25.20
CA ASP A 459 -12.73 -4.48 -23.90
C ASP A 459 -11.26 -4.32 -23.47
N TYR A 460 -10.39 -3.76 -24.33
CA TYR A 460 -8.95 -3.74 -24.08
C TYR A 460 -8.56 -2.98 -22.80
N ASP A 461 -9.15 -1.80 -22.57
CA ASP A 461 -8.86 -1.03 -21.36
C ASP A 461 -9.26 -1.81 -20.10
N GLN A 462 -10.39 -2.51 -20.12
CA GLN A 462 -10.79 -3.35 -18.99
C GLN A 462 -9.79 -4.49 -18.75
N GLN A 463 -9.28 -5.13 -19.81
CA GLN A 463 -8.23 -6.16 -19.68
C GLN A 463 -6.96 -5.60 -19.03
N VAL A 464 -6.57 -4.37 -19.39
CA VAL A 464 -5.41 -3.69 -18.78
C VAL A 464 -5.68 -3.35 -17.31
N GLN A 465 -6.85 -2.80 -17.00
CA GLN A 465 -7.22 -2.47 -15.61
C GLN A 465 -7.32 -3.72 -14.73
N ASP A 466 -7.86 -4.82 -15.26
CA ASP A 466 -7.91 -6.11 -14.56
C ASP A 466 -6.50 -6.66 -14.29
N PHE A 467 -5.60 -6.53 -15.27
CA PHE A 467 -4.20 -6.90 -15.09
C PHE A 467 -3.54 -6.03 -14.01
N ILE A 468 -3.72 -4.71 -14.05
CA ILE A 468 -3.18 -3.78 -13.05
C ILE A 468 -3.71 -4.10 -11.65
N ALA A 469 -5.01 -4.38 -11.53
CA ALA A 469 -5.67 -4.66 -10.25
C ALA A 469 -5.22 -5.99 -9.62
N THR A 470 -4.88 -6.98 -10.46
CA THR A 470 -4.50 -8.32 -10.00
C THR A 470 -2.99 -8.55 -9.94
N ASP A 471 -2.21 -7.80 -10.73
CA ASP A 471 -0.78 -7.96 -11.00
C ASP A 471 -0.31 -9.42 -10.90
N PRO A 472 -0.66 -10.29 -11.87
CA PRO A 472 -0.30 -11.70 -11.80
C PRO A 472 1.21 -11.95 -11.85
N LEU A 473 2.02 -10.92 -12.15
CA LEU A 473 3.48 -10.95 -12.11
C LEU A 473 4.05 -10.42 -10.79
N SER A 474 3.23 -10.12 -9.77
CA SER A 474 3.67 -9.45 -8.54
C SER A 474 4.80 -10.20 -7.84
N SER A 475 4.79 -11.54 -7.87
CA SER A 475 5.83 -12.39 -7.29
C SER A 475 7.22 -12.14 -7.90
N GLY A 476 7.30 -12.16 -9.23
CA GLY A 476 8.53 -11.87 -9.95
C GLY A 476 8.91 -10.38 -9.86
N ARG A 477 7.92 -9.49 -9.97
CA ARG A 477 8.09 -8.05 -9.84
C ARG A 477 8.68 -7.68 -8.48
N LEU A 478 8.28 -8.34 -7.40
CA LEU A 478 8.81 -8.12 -6.06
C LEU A 478 10.31 -8.44 -5.99
N ALA A 479 10.76 -9.54 -6.61
CA ALA A 479 12.18 -9.91 -6.64
C ALA A 479 13.01 -8.84 -7.36
N LEU A 480 12.51 -8.39 -8.52
CA LEU A 480 13.14 -7.33 -9.30
C LEU A 480 13.08 -5.99 -8.57
N ALA A 481 12.02 -5.72 -7.80
CA ALA A 481 11.90 -4.52 -7.02
C ALA A 481 12.95 -4.47 -5.89
N PHE A 482 13.15 -5.57 -5.17
CA PHE A 482 14.21 -5.66 -4.15
C PHE A 482 15.59 -5.50 -4.77
N ALA A 483 15.84 -6.16 -5.91
CA ALA A 483 17.10 -6.00 -6.64
C ALA A 483 17.32 -4.56 -7.11
N TRP A 484 16.26 -3.90 -7.59
CA TRP A 484 16.28 -2.49 -7.97
C TRP A 484 16.64 -1.61 -6.77
N ALA A 485 15.98 -1.78 -5.62
CA ALA A 485 16.29 -1.02 -4.42
C ALA A 485 17.75 -1.20 -3.98
N GLY A 486 18.29 -2.43 -4.06
CA GLY A 486 19.70 -2.71 -3.79
C GLY A 486 20.66 -2.06 -4.78
N ALA A 487 20.33 -2.09 -6.08
CA ALA A 487 21.18 -1.54 -7.16
C ALA A 487 21.25 -0.01 -7.15
N ILE A 488 20.20 0.68 -6.68
CA ILE A 488 20.15 2.14 -6.63
C ILE A 488 20.50 2.74 -5.26
N ALA A 489 20.55 1.92 -4.22
CA ALA A 489 20.82 2.39 -2.87
C ALA A 489 22.21 3.02 -2.76
N THR A 490 22.25 4.30 -2.35
CA THR A 490 23.50 4.99 -1.99
C THR A 490 23.81 4.90 -0.50
N GLU A 491 22.79 4.67 0.32
CA GLU A 491 22.86 4.54 1.78
C GLU A 491 22.22 3.22 2.24
N HIS A 492 22.16 2.97 3.55
CA HIS A 492 21.49 1.79 4.11
C HIS A 492 19.99 1.84 3.82
N THR A 493 19.49 0.89 3.02
CA THR A 493 18.05 0.79 2.74
C THR A 493 17.28 0.50 4.04
N PRO A 494 16.24 1.29 4.37
CA PRO A 494 15.44 1.06 5.57
C PRO A 494 14.57 -0.19 5.39
N VAL A 495 14.67 -1.10 6.37
CA VAL A 495 13.90 -2.35 6.44
C VAL A 495 13.14 -2.35 7.75
N PHE A 496 11.82 -2.13 7.71
CA PHE A 496 10.99 -2.06 8.90
C PHE A 496 10.36 -3.41 9.24
N ILE A 497 10.31 -3.77 10.53
CA ILE A 497 9.53 -4.90 11.04
C ILE A 497 8.25 -4.37 11.67
N GLY A 498 7.11 -4.76 11.11
CA GLY A 498 5.78 -4.35 11.57
C GLY A 498 4.80 -5.52 11.63
N HIS A 499 3.53 -5.22 11.89
CA HIS A 499 2.44 -6.20 11.86
C HIS A 499 1.30 -5.68 10.98
N SER A 500 0.30 -6.52 10.68
CA SER A 500 -0.85 -6.13 9.83
C SER A 500 -2.13 -5.77 10.59
N MET A 501 -2.08 -5.57 11.91
CA MET A 501 -3.30 -5.43 12.73
C MET A 501 -3.79 -3.97 12.88
N GLY A 502 -3.06 -2.99 12.35
CA GLY A 502 -3.36 -1.56 12.50
C GLY A 502 -3.10 -1.02 13.92
N GLY A 503 -3.65 0.14 14.25
CA GLY A 503 -3.50 0.77 15.57
C GLY A 503 -2.31 1.74 15.67
N GLY A 504 -1.96 2.17 16.88
CA GLY A 504 -0.99 3.24 17.10
C GLY A 504 0.42 2.94 16.56
N ALA A 505 0.89 1.69 16.71
CA ALA A 505 2.18 1.25 16.17
C ALA A 505 2.21 1.34 14.63
N GLU A 506 1.15 0.90 13.96
CA GLU A 506 1.04 0.99 12.50
C GLU A 506 1.07 2.45 12.00
N HIS A 507 0.35 3.36 12.67
CA HIS A 507 0.37 4.78 12.28
C HIS A 507 1.76 5.40 12.44
N ALA A 508 2.51 4.97 13.46
CA ALA A 508 3.88 5.45 13.66
C ALA A 508 4.82 4.86 12.61
N LEU A 509 4.69 3.57 12.28
CA LEU A 509 5.43 2.92 11.21
C LEU A 509 5.17 3.58 9.85
N GLU A 510 3.91 3.85 9.50
CA GLU A 510 3.56 4.56 8.27
C GLU A 510 4.26 5.93 8.20
N LYS A 511 4.26 6.68 9.30
CA LYS A 511 4.96 7.96 9.38
C LYS A 511 6.48 7.80 9.18
N ASP A 512 7.09 6.80 9.79
CA ASP A 512 8.52 6.49 9.61
C ASP A 512 8.84 6.14 8.16
N ILE A 513 7.99 5.36 7.49
CA ILE A 513 8.11 5.03 6.07
C ILE A 513 8.02 6.30 5.21
N GLN A 514 7.01 7.15 5.45
CA GLN A 514 6.87 8.41 4.71
C GLN A 514 8.05 9.37 4.94
N ILE A 515 8.68 9.35 6.12
CA ILE A 515 9.91 10.11 6.36
C ILE A 515 11.08 9.50 5.59
N ALA A 516 11.23 8.17 5.62
CA ALA A 516 12.30 7.47 4.93
C ALA A 516 12.24 7.69 3.40
N LEU A 517 11.05 7.65 2.80
CA LEU A 517 10.84 7.85 1.36
C LEU A 517 11.13 9.29 0.88
N LYS A 518 11.34 10.25 1.78
CA LYS A 518 11.82 11.60 1.41
C LYS A 518 13.31 11.63 1.11
N THR A 519 14.08 10.72 1.69
CA THR A 519 15.55 10.69 1.57
C THR A 519 16.07 9.43 0.89
N HIS A 520 15.25 8.39 0.81
CA HIS A 520 15.59 7.12 0.18
C HIS A 520 14.63 6.84 -0.99
N PRO A 521 15.11 6.23 -2.07
CA PRO A 521 14.25 5.90 -3.21
C PRO A 521 13.25 4.78 -2.90
N ALA A 522 13.52 3.97 -1.87
CA ALA A 522 12.69 2.84 -1.47
C ALA A 522 12.75 2.58 0.04
N ALA A 523 11.68 2.01 0.57
CA ALA A 523 11.62 1.43 1.91
C ALA A 523 11.03 0.02 1.84
N ILE A 524 11.55 -0.88 2.67
CA ILE A 524 11.07 -2.26 2.76
C ILE A 524 10.34 -2.45 4.08
N VAL A 525 9.21 -3.16 4.06
CA VAL A 525 8.47 -3.54 5.26
C VAL A 525 8.28 -5.06 5.27
N LEU A 526 8.68 -5.69 6.38
CA LEU A 526 8.40 -7.08 6.69
C LEU A 526 7.27 -7.09 7.72
N ARG A 527 6.05 -7.38 7.26
CA ARG A 527 4.90 -7.49 8.16
C ARG A 527 4.75 -8.91 8.65
N LEU A 528 4.68 -9.03 9.96
CA LEU A 528 4.48 -10.27 10.69
C LEU A 528 3.01 -10.46 11.03
N GLY A 529 2.55 -11.69 10.88
CA GLY A 529 1.19 -12.11 11.21
C GLY A 529 0.20 -11.93 10.06
N GLY A 530 -0.80 -12.81 10.01
CA GLY A 530 -1.76 -12.90 8.91
C GLY A 530 -2.05 -14.34 8.49
N THR A 531 -2.43 -14.53 7.22
CA THR A 531 -2.56 -15.86 6.60
C THR A 531 -1.22 -16.56 6.48
N HIS A 532 -0.23 -15.83 5.96
CA HIS A 532 1.17 -16.23 5.96
C HIS A 532 1.91 -15.56 7.11
N ARG A 533 3.05 -16.12 7.51
CA ARG A 533 3.89 -15.54 8.56
C ARG A 533 4.48 -14.20 8.14
N TRP A 534 5.01 -14.13 6.92
CA TRP A 534 5.69 -12.96 6.37
C TRP A 534 4.92 -12.37 5.19
N ARG A 535 4.74 -11.06 5.23
CA ARG A 535 4.45 -10.26 4.05
C ARG A 535 5.60 -9.31 3.80
N LEU A 536 6.13 -9.34 2.59
CA LEU A 536 7.21 -8.49 2.11
C LEU A 536 6.57 -7.37 1.29
N GLU A 537 6.91 -6.13 1.62
CA GLU A 537 6.43 -4.95 0.92
C GLU A 537 7.65 -4.10 0.53
N LEU A 538 7.70 -3.68 -0.72
CA LEU A 538 8.62 -2.65 -1.19
C LEU A 538 7.80 -1.44 -1.58
N LEU A 539 8.08 -0.31 -0.93
CA LEU A 539 7.39 0.95 -1.13
C LEU A 539 8.33 1.97 -1.77
N THR A 540 7.79 2.77 -2.68
CA THR A 540 8.42 3.95 -3.27
C THR A 540 7.47 5.14 -3.13
N SER A 541 7.90 6.34 -3.49
CA SER A 541 7.02 7.52 -3.58
C SER A 541 5.89 7.37 -4.61
N HIS A 542 5.95 6.35 -5.48
CA HIS A 542 5.04 6.17 -6.61
C HIS A 542 4.15 4.94 -6.50
N GLY A 543 4.38 4.07 -5.53
CA GLY A 543 3.56 2.87 -5.32
C GLY A 543 4.23 1.82 -4.45
N GLN A 544 3.64 0.64 -4.44
CA GLN A 544 4.14 -0.50 -3.68
C GLN A 544 4.01 -1.81 -4.45
N THR A 545 4.92 -2.73 -4.20
CA THR A 545 4.87 -4.12 -4.67
C THR A 545 4.94 -5.05 -3.46
N THR A 546 4.11 -6.10 -3.43
CA THR A 546 3.93 -6.94 -2.23
C THR A 546 3.90 -8.43 -2.56
N GLY A 547 4.32 -9.26 -1.59
CA GLY A 547 4.25 -10.72 -1.66
C GLY A 547 4.18 -11.37 -0.28
N GLU A 548 3.71 -12.61 -0.20
CA GLU A 548 3.54 -13.34 1.07
C GLU A 548 4.25 -14.70 1.08
N THR A 549 4.78 -15.12 2.23
CA THR A 549 5.40 -16.44 2.42
C THR A 549 5.42 -16.90 3.87
N ASN A 550 5.46 -18.22 4.08
CA ASN A 550 5.73 -18.81 5.40
C ASN A 550 7.22 -19.12 5.60
N GLU A 551 7.99 -19.16 4.51
CA GLU A 551 9.37 -19.64 4.53
C GLU A 551 10.35 -18.52 4.85
N LEU A 552 11.15 -18.72 5.90
CA LEU A 552 12.19 -17.77 6.30
C LEU A 552 13.29 -17.64 5.25
N GLU A 553 13.65 -18.72 4.57
CA GLU A 553 14.70 -18.73 3.54
C GLU A 553 14.36 -17.83 2.34
N ASN A 554 13.06 -17.70 2.02
CA ASN A 554 12.61 -16.75 0.99
C ASN A 554 12.84 -15.30 1.44
N VAL A 555 12.52 -14.98 2.71
CA VAL A 555 12.77 -13.64 3.28
C VAL A 555 14.27 -13.33 3.27
N ARG A 556 15.11 -14.27 3.71
CA ARG A 556 16.58 -14.14 3.69
C ARG A 556 17.11 -13.92 2.28
N SER A 557 16.62 -14.69 1.32
CA SER A 557 17.02 -14.58 -0.09
C SER A 557 16.68 -13.21 -0.67
N PHE A 558 15.52 -12.64 -0.33
CA PHE A 558 15.14 -11.30 -0.76
C PHE A 558 16.00 -10.22 -0.09
N LEU A 559 16.21 -10.30 1.22
CA LEU A 559 17.07 -9.36 1.93
C LEU A 559 18.54 -9.44 1.48
N SER A 560 18.98 -10.58 0.94
CA SER A 560 20.34 -10.71 0.36
C SER A 560 20.56 -9.85 -0.88
N LEU A 561 19.48 -9.42 -1.55
CA LEU A 561 19.54 -8.51 -2.69
C LEU A 561 19.82 -7.06 -2.28
N ILE A 562 19.79 -6.77 -0.97
CA ILE A 562 20.02 -5.44 -0.40
C ILE A 562 21.42 -5.43 0.26
N PRO A 563 22.42 -4.77 -0.36
CA PRO A 563 23.81 -4.84 0.10
C PRO A 563 24.03 -4.25 1.50
N ARG A 564 23.31 -3.15 1.80
CA ARG A 564 23.38 -2.43 3.08
C ARG A 564 21.98 -2.13 3.56
N LYS A 565 21.64 -2.57 4.76
CA LYS A 565 20.31 -2.39 5.33
C LYS A 565 20.35 -1.80 6.73
N ARG A 566 19.33 -1.01 7.02
CA ARG A 566 19.02 -0.53 8.37
C ARG A 566 17.74 -1.22 8.82
N LEU A 567 17.87 -2.24 9.66
CA LEU A 567 16.74 -2.98 10.21
C LEU A 567 16.12 -2.21 11.37
N VAL A 568 14.87 -1.79 11.23
CA VAL A 568 14.13 -1.05 12.25
C VAL A 568 13.00 -1.93 12.77
N TYR A 569 13.17 -2.48 13.97
CA TYR A 569 12.08 -3.17 14.64
C TYR A 569 11.09 -2.14 15.19
N SER A 570 9.82 -2.25 14.77
CA SER A 570 8.72 -1.43 15.29
C SER A 570 7.79 -2.26 16.19
N CYS A 571 7.22 -3.34 15.67
CA CYS A 571 6.27 -4.17 16.41
C CYS A 571 6.11 -5.54 15.73
N ALA A 572 6.10 -6.62 16.52
CA ALA A 572 5.84 -7.99 16.05
C ALA A 572 4.66 -8.66 16.76
N VAL A 573 3.80 -7.88 17.42
CA VAL A 573 2.59 -8.41 18.08
C VAL A 573 1.73 -9.11 17.04
N GLY A 574 1.45 -10.39 17.29
CA GLY A 574 0.65 -11.23 16.39
C GLY A 574 1.45 -12.20 15.51
N ASP A 575 2.79 -12.22 15.59
CA ASP A 575 3.57 -13.32 15.01
C ASP A 575 3.24 -14.66 15.68
N ARG A 576 3.36 -15.75 14.92
CA ARG A 576 3.01 -17.10 15.40
C ARG A 576 4.13 -17.72 16.23
N ASP A 577 5.36 -17.28 16.06
CA ASP A 577 6.53 -17.75 16.83
C ASP A 577 7.45 -16.57 17.17
N VAL A 578 6.99 -15.74 18.11
CA VAL A 578 7.70 -14.52 18.52
C VAL A 578 8.98 -14.86 19.29
N ALA A 579 9.03 -16.00 19.98
CA ALA A 579 10.18 -16.36 20.82
C ALA A 579 11.47 -16.55 20.01
N GLY A 580 11.37 -17.10 18.79
CA GLY A 580 12.52 -17.24 17.89
C GLY A 580 12.86 -15.98 17.08
N LEU A 581 12.01 -14.95 17.11
CA LEU A 581 12.15 -13.77 16.26
C LEU A 581 13.48 -13.00 16.46
N PRO A 582 14.01 -12.79 17.68
CA PRO A 582 15.26 -12.04 17.86
C PRO A 582 16.44 -12.68 17.13
N ASP A 583 16.56 -14.00 17.20
CA ASP A 583 17.62 -14.76 16.53
C ASP A 583 17.43 -14.72 15.00
N VAL A 584 16.18 -14.77 14.54
CA VAL A 584 15.84 -14.57 13.12
C VAL A 584 16.30 -13.19 12.64
N LEU A 585 15.97 -12.12 13.35
CA LEU A 585 16.36 -10.75 13.00
C LEU A 585 17.89 -10.56 13.03
N LEU A 586 18.57 -11.13 14.02
CA LEU A 586 20.04 -11.12 14.09
C LEU A 586 20.66 -11.87 12.91
N SER A 587 20.09 -13.01 12.50
CA SER A 587 20.58 -13.80 11.37
C SER A 587 20.45 -13.08 10.03
N MET A 588 19.59 -12.06 9.94
CA MET A 588 19.45 -11.25 8.73
C MET A 588 20.54 -10.17 8.63
N LEU A 589 21.22 -9.80 9.72
CA LEU A 589 22.14 -8.66 9.78
C LEU A 589 23.61 -9.05 9.53
N ASN A 590 24.21 -8.46 8.49
CA ASN A 590 25.65 -8.51 8.23
C ASN A 590 26.41 -7.51 9.12
N PRO A 591 27.75 -7.65 9.29
CA PRO A 591 28.52 -6.76 10.18
C PRO A 591 28.40 -5.26 9.86
N HIS A 592 28.20 -4.89 8.60
CA HIS A 592 28.07 -3.49 8.17
C HIS A 592 26.62 -2.96 8.20
N ASP A 593 25.65 -3.80 8.55
CA ASP A 593 24.25 -3.39 8.65
C ASP A 593 23.97 -2.67 9.97
N LEU A 594 23.01 -1.76 9.92
CA LEU A 594 22.55 -1.02 11.09
C LEU A 594 21.27 -1.66 11.63
N SER A 595 21.04 -1.52 12.93
CA SER A 595 19.78 -1.94 13.53
C SER A 595 19.27 -0.95 14.58
N GLU A 596 17.96 -0.84 14.69
CA GLU A 596 17.26 -0.01 15.66
C GLU A 596 16.07 -0.78 16.25
N LEU A 597 15.95 -0.76 17.57
CA LEU A 597 14.85 -1.35 18.32
C LEU A 597 13.97 -0.22 18.88
N LYS A 598 12.82 0.01 18.25
CA LYS A 598 11.83 0.99 18.70
C LYS A 598 10.78 0.33 19.58
N PHE A 599 10.60 0.84 20.79
CA PHE A 599 9.66 0.29 21.77
C PHE A 599 8.25 0.85 21.57
N HIS A 600 7.55 0.44 20.50
CA HIS A 600 6.12 0.76 20.34
C HIS A 600 5.22 -0.08 21.26
N ASP A 601 5.76 -1.18 21.76
CA ASP A 601 5.20 -2.05 22.79
C ASP A 601 6.34 -2.60 23.67
N TYR A 602 6.01 -3.39 24.70
CA TYR A 602 6.99 -4.05 25.55
C TYR A 602 7.20 -5.53 25.22
N LEU A 603 6.84 -5.96 24.00
CA LEU A 603 7.09 -7.34 23.55
C LEU A 603 8.58 -7.73 23.68
N PRO A 604 9.56 -6.85 23.40
CA PRO A 604 10.97 -7.18 23.65
C PRO A 604 11.31 -7.47 25.11
N LEU A 605 10.54 -6.96 26.07
CA LEU A 605 10.77 -7.18 27.50
C LEU A 605 9.98 -8.36 28.05
N SER A 606 8.80 -8.68 27.48
CA SER A 606 7.90 -9.70 27.99
C SER A 606 6.87 -10.16 26.92
N PRO A 607 6.50 -11.46 26.90
CA PRO A 607 5.40 -11.97 26.05
C PRO A 607 4.06 -11.26 26.30
N SER A 608 3.77 -10.91 27.56
CA SER A 608 2.76 -9.90 27.89
C SER A 608 3.32 -8.53 27.49
N TYR A 609 3.09 -8.14 26.24
CA TYR A 609 3.55 -6.86 25.68
C TYR A 609 2.93 -5.66 26.38
N THR A 610 1.90 -5.89 27.22
CA THR A 610 1.30 -4.87 28.09
C THR A 610 1.90 -4.80 29.49
N LEU A 611 2.82 -5.71 29.83
CA LEU A 611 3.39 -5.87 31.16
C LEU A 611 2.37 -6.19 32.27
N LEU A 612 1.12 -6.51 31.91
CA LEU A 612 0.11 -6.94 32.87
C LEU A 612 0.37 -8.41 33.25
N GLY A 613 0.23 -8.72 34.53
CA GLY A 613 0.25 -10.08 35.06
C GLY A 613 -1.01 -10.88 34.71
N GLN A 614 -1.06 -12.15 35.13
CA GLN A 614 -2.21 -13.01 34.84
C GLN A 614 -3.51 -12.51 35.48
N ASP A 615 -3.41 -11.76 36.59
CA ASP A 615 -4.54 -11.10 37.25
C ASP A 615 -4.99 -9.79 36.57
N GLY A 616 -4.33 -9.40 35.47
CA GLY A 616 -4.61 -8.18 34.71
C GLY A 616 -4.07 -6.90 35.34
N ARG A 617 -3.18 -6.98 36.33
CA ARG A 617 -2.59 -5.83 37.02
C ARG A 617 -1.15 -5.58 36.61
N TYR A 618 -0.72 -4.31 36.71
CA TYR A 618 0.67 -3.93 36.57
C TYR A 618 1.29 -3.74 37.96
N THR A 619 2.26 -4.59 38.32
CA THR A 619 3.00 -4.52 39.60
C THR A 619 4.45 -4.05 39.43
N GLY A 620 4.78 -3.52 38.25
CA GLY A 620 6.13 -3.12 37.86
C GLY A 620 6.67 -3.95 36.68
N PRO A 621 7.85 -3.59 36.14
CA PRO A 621 8.46 -4.35 35.04
C PRO A 621 8.78 -5.78 35.49
N PRO A 622 8.38 -6.81 34.72
CA PRO A 622 8.65 -8.19 35.08
C PRO A 622 10.14 -8.50 34.95
N LEU A 623 10.72 -9.05 36.02
CA LEU A 623 12.12 -9.47 36.05
C LEU A 623 12.23 -10.94 35.66
N ALA A 624 13.39 -11.33 35.13
CA ALA A 624 13.66 -12.63 34.53
C ALA A 624 13.17 -13.83 35.37
N GLU A 625 13.27 -13.75 36.70
CA GLU A 625 12.89 -14.79 37.67
C GLU A 625 11.37 -14.96 37.89
N THR A 626 10.52 -14.14 37.28
CA THR A 626 9.07 -14.17 37.53
C THR A 626 8.45 -15.51 37.12
N GLN A 627 7.49 -15.98 37.93
CA GLN A 627 6.72 -17.20 37.70
C GLN A 627 5.28 -16.93 37.24
N ASP A 628 4.91 -15.65 37.04
CA ASP A 628 3.58 -15.29 36.55
C ASP A 628 3.41 -15.78 35.11
N ARG A 629 2.35 -16.56 34.89
CA ARG A 629 2.04 -17.22 33.61
C ARG A 629 1.80 -16.23 32.47
N ALA A 630 1.45 -14.98 32.74
CA ALA A 630 1.31 -13.95 31.71
C ALA A 630 2.63 -13.61 31.02
N HIS A 631 3.77 -13.85 31.69
CA HIS A 631 5.10 -13.56 31.16
C HIS A 631 5.81 -14.81 30.61
N LEU A 632 5.14 -15.96 30.61
CA LEU A 632 5.62 -17.19 29.97
C LEU A 632 5.04 -17.28 28.56
N TYR A 633 5.84 -17.75 27.59
CA TYR A 633 5.38 -17.94 26.22
C TYR A 633 5.33 -19.42 25.87
N THR A 634 4.22 -19.88 25.28
CA THR A 634 4.11 -21.22 24.71
C THR A 634 4.30 -21.14 23.20
N ARG A 635 5.36 -21.75 22.69
CA ARG A 635 5.67 -21.82 21.26
C ARG A 635 4.65 -22.73 20.53
N PRO A 636 4.56 -22.64 19.20
CA PRO A 636 3.64 -23.48 18.41
C PRO A 636 3.82 -24.99 18.60
N ASP A 637 5.03 -25.45 18.93
CA ASP A 637 5.37 -26.84 19.20
C ASP A 637 5.02 -27.29 20.64
N GLY A 638 4.44 -26.39 21.45
CA GLY A 638 4.06 -26.65 22.84
C GLY A 638 5.19 -26.40 23.86
N THR A 639 6.40 -26.05 23.41
CA THR A 639 7.50 -25.74 24.33
C THR A 639 7.25 -24.42 25.06
N ILE A 640 7.52 -24.40 26.37
CA ILE A 640 7.40 -23.20 27.18
C ILE A 640 8.74 -22.48 27.18
N THR A 641 8.73 -21.20 26.79
CA THR A 641 9.87 -20.27 26.90
C THR A 641 9.69 -19.45 28.18
N PRO A 642 10.55 -19.62 29.20
CA PRO A 642 10.58 -18.78 30.39
C PRO A 642 10.94 -17.33 30.06
N LEU A 643 10.63 -16.40 30.96
CA LEU A 643 10.94 -14.98 30.75
C LEU A 643 12.46 -14.72 30.69
N THR A 644 13.27 -15.49 31.43
CA THR A 644 14.74 -15.46 31.36
C THR A 644 15.24 -15.58 29.92
N ASP A 645 14.75 -16.59 29.21
CA ASP A 645 15.21 -16.94 27.88
C ASP A 645 14.69 -15.95 26.85
N TRP A 646 13.44 -15.51 27.03
CA TRP A 646 12.83 -14.44 26.25
C TRP A 646 13.64 -13.15 26.32
N GLN A 647 13.91 -12.66 27.54
CA GLN A 647 14.67 -11.43 27.77
C GLN A 647 16.10 -11.57 27.27
N SER A 648 16.73 -12.73 27.45
CA SER A 648 18.09 -13.01 26.92
C SER A 648 18.13 -12.93 25.39
N ALA A 649 17.14 -13.51 24.69
CA ALA A 649 17.07 -13.44 23.23
C ALA A 649 16.92 -12.01 22.71
N TRP A 650 15.99 -11.24 23.27
CA TRP A 650 15.80 -9.84 22.89
C TRP A 650 16.97 -8.95 23.30
N HIS A 651 17.63 -9.23 24.42
CA HIS A 651 18.81 -8.49 24.88
C HIS A 651 19.98 -8.60 23.89
N ARG A 652 20.19 -9.79 23.28
CA ARG A 652 21.20 -9.96 22.23
C ARG A 652 20.97 -9.04 21.03
N LEU A 653 19.71 -8.92 20.59
CA LEU A 653 19.34 -7.97 19.53
C LEU A 653 19.53 -6.53 19.99
N ALA A 654 19.03 -6.20 21.19
CA ALA A 654 19.13 -4.85 21.77
C ALA A 654 20.58 -4.36 21.88
N LYS A 655 21.53 -5.21 22.25
CA LYS A 655 22.97 -4.88 22.29
C LYS A 655 23.56 -4.45 20.95
N ARG A 656 22.98 -4.93 19.84
CA ARG A 656 23.42 -4.60 18.47
C ARG A 656 22.65 -3.40 17.88
N SER A 657 21.62 -2.92 18.57
CA SER A 657 20.69 -1.94 18.06
C SER A 657 20.79 -0.59 18.78
N LYS A 658 20.52 0.49 18.04
CA LYS A 658 20.09 1.74 18.67
C LYS A 658 18.77 1.49 19.40
N LEU A 659 18.63 1.93 20.65
CA LEU A 659 17.41 1.75 21.43
C LEU A 659 16.62 3.05 21.48
N THR A 660 15.39 3.03 20.97
CA THR A 660 14.52 4.21 20.92
C THR A 660 13.23 3.96 21.70
N VAL A 661 12.97 4.81 22.70
CA VAL A 661 11.73 4.80 23.50
C VAL A 661 11.02 6.14 23.39
N PHE A 662 9.72 6.18 23.70
CA PHE A 662 8.87 7.34 23.40
C PHE A 662 8.46 8.17 24.62
N SER A 663 8.92 7.81 25.82
CA SER A 663 8.65 8.54 27.07
C SER A 663 9.74 8.28 28.11
N LYS A 664 9.84 9.13 29.15
CA LYS A 664 10.75 8.90 30.28
C LYS A 664 10.31 7.68 31.07
N SER A 665 9.00 7.45 31.17
CA SER A 665 8.42 6.24 31.78
C SER A 665 8.93 4.97 31.09
N SER A 666 8.85 4.91 29.75
CA SER A 666 9.38 3.79 28.96
C SER A 666 10.88 3.60 29.17
N LYS A 667 11.66 4.68 29.24
CA LYS A 667 13.11 4.60 29.54
C LYS A 667 13.35 3.96 30.91
N SER A 668 12.59 4.35 31.93
CA SER A 668 12.69 3.79 33.28
C SER A 668 12.40 2.29 33.30
N ILE A 669 11.32 1.88 32.62
CA ILE A 669 10.89 0.48 32.50
C ILE A 669 11.96 -0.37 31.81
N VAL A 670 12.42 0.05 30.62
CA VAL A 670 13.45 -0.67 29.85
C VAL A 670 14.76 -0.73 30.64
N SER A 671 15.17 0.37 31.30
CA SER A 671 16.39 0.40 32.11
C SER A 671 16.34 -0.52 33.33
N ARG A 672 15.15 -0.80 33.86
CA ARG A 672 14.99 -1.72 35.01
C ARG A 672 15.13 -3.17 34.59
N VAL A 673 14.70 -3.52 33.38
CA VAL A 673 14.85 -4.86 32.80
C VAL A 673 16.27 -5.07 32.24
N TRP A 674 16.84 -4.05 31.59
CA TRP A 674 18.20 -4.07 31.01
C TRP A 674 19.08 -2.92 31.55
N PRO A 675 19.59 -3.03 32.80
CA PRO A 675 20.39 -1.98 33.43
C PRO A 675 21.68 -1.64 32.67
N ASP A 676 22.29 -2.63 32.03
CA ASP A 676 23.53 -2.47 31.26
C ASP A 676 23.34 -1.62 29.99
N LEU A 677 22.13 -1.55 29.46
CA LEU A 677 21.79 -0.78 28.25
C LEU A 677 21.26 0.63 28.55
N LYS A 678 21.15 1.03 29.83
CA LYS A 678 20.55 2.31 30.26
C LYS A 678 21.10 3.54 29.52
N GLN A 679 22.40 3.58 29.27
CA GLN A 679 23.07 4.71 28.60
C GLN A 679 22.79 4.75 27.10
N ALA A 680 22.50 3.60 26.47
CA ALA A 680 22.21 3.49 25.04
C ALA A 680 20.77 3.85 24.67
N ILE A 681 19.88 4.06 25.66
CA ILE A 681 18.47 4.37 25.42
C ILE A 681 18.25 5.85 25.10
N CYS A 682 17.83 6.11 23.87
CA CYS A 682 17.39 7.41 23.36
C CYS A 682 15.88 7.59 23.59
N VAL A 683 15.48 8.73 24.18
CA VAL A 683 14.06 9.11 24.30
C VAL A 683 13.72 10.05 23.15
N GLU A 684 12.89 9.59 22.22
CA GLU A 684 12.46 10.34 21.04
C GLU A 684 10.92 10.31 20.97
N PRO A 685 10.20 11.18 21.68
CA PRO A 685 8.74 11.13 21.74
C PRO A 685 8.08 11.27 20.38
N HIS A 686 6.96 10.58 20.17
CA HIS A 686 6.15 10.78 18.97
C HIS A 686 5.56 12.19 18.94
N ILE A 687 5.53 12.78 17.76
CA ILE A 687 4.79 14.03 17.54
C ILE A 687 3.32 13.66 17.30
N ALA A 688 2.48 13.90 18.31
CA ALA A 688 1.04 13.78 18.22
C ALA A 688 0.44 14.92 17.37
N HIS A 689 -0.71 14.67 16.74
CA HIS A 689 -1.42 15.73 16.02
C HIS A 689 -2.07 16.69 17.01
N THR A 690 -1.83 17.98 16.83
CA THR A 690 -2.53 19.01 17.58
C THR A 690 -3.96 19.12 17.08
N VAL A 691 -4.90 18.96 18.01
CA VAL A 691 -6.32 19.13 17.79
C VAL A 691 -6.72 20.56 18.14
N PRO A 692 -7.58 21.26 17.35
CA PRO A 692 -8.07 22.58 17.71
C PRO A 692 -8.72 22.62 19.10
N ARG A 693 -8.51 23.72 19.83
CA ARG A 693 -9.14 23.93 21.13
C ARG A 693 -10.66 23.97 21.01
N VAL A 694 -11.34 23.37 21.98
CA VAL A 694 -12.80 23.34 22.06
C VAL A 694 -13.25 24.45 23.00
N MET A 695 -14.04 25.40 22.49
CA MET A 695 -14.67 26.42 23.33
C MET A 695 -15.82 25.81 24.12
N GLN A 696 -15.74 25.82 25.45
CA GLN A 696 -16.86 25.43 26.30
C GLN A 696 -17.97 26.47 26.17
N HIS A 697 -19.18 26.01 25.85
CA HIS A 697 -20.38 26.83 25.93
C HIS A 697 -21.00 26.55 27.30
N GLY A 698 -21.19 27.58 28.13
CA GLY A 698 -21.56 27.47 29.55
C GLY A 698 -22.82 26.63 29.78
N ASN A 699 -22.63 25.34 30.01
CA ASN A 699 -23.71 24.36 30.18
C ASN A 699 -23.61 23.77 31.59
N ALA A 700 -24.74 23.71 32.32
CA ALA A 700 -24.80 23.36 33.75
C ALA A 700 -24.55 21.86 34.08
N GLY A 701 -24.05 21.06 33.12
CA GLY A 701 -23.91 19.61 33.26
C GLY A 701 -22.51 19.08 32.92
N VAL A 702 -22.10 18.03 33.62
CA VAL A 702 -20.84 17.32 33.45
C VAL A 702 -20.98 16.24 32.38
N THR A 703 -20.07 16.21 31.40
CA THR A 703 -19.96 15.06 30.48
C THR A 703 -18.53 14.55 30.48
N ILE A 704 -18.36 13.30 30.91
CA ILE A 704 -17.10 12.58 30.81
C ILE A 704 -17.09 11.85 29.47
N ALA A 705 -16.05 12.06 28.66
CA ALA A 705 -15.84 11.31 27.43
C ALA A 705 -14.57 10.47 27.50
N VAL A 706 -14.68 9.20 27.08
CA VAL A 706 -13.56 8.29 26.90
C VAL A 706 -13.16 8.28 25.43
N LEU A 707 -11.89 8.51 25.13
CA LEU A 707 -11.38 8.62 23.76
C LEU A 707 -10.61 7.35 23.34
N GLY A 708 -10.97 6.78 22.19
CA GLY A 708 -10.23 5.69 21.54
C GLY A 708 -10.89 4.30 21.61
N ALA A 709 -10.15 3.29 21.17
CA ALA A 709 -10.57 1.89 21.25
C ALA A 709 -10.20 1.29 22.63
N ILE A 710 -11.19 0.95 23.43
CA ILE A 710 -11.06 0.58 24.85
C ILE A 710 -11.22 -0.94 25.01
N GLY A 711 -10.08 -1.63 25.09
CA GLY A 711 -9.99 -3.03 25.51
C GLY A 711 -9.78 -3.17 27.03
N GLN A 712 -9.63 -4.40 27.50
CA GLN A 712 -9.36 -4.70 28.92
C GLN A 712 -8.14 -3.91 29.44
N GLN A 713 -7.01 -4.00 28.74
CA GLN A 713 -5.76 -3.32 29.06
C GLN A 713 -5.87 -1.78 29.00
N LYS A 714 -6.87 -1.26 28.28
CA LYS A 714 -7.17 0.18 28.20
C LYS A 714 -8.25 0.61 29.18
N GLY A 715 -8.63 -0.24 30.14
CA GLY A 715 -9.55 0.09 31.22
C GLY A 715 -11.03 -0.08 30.90
N ALA A 716 -11.42 -0.97 30.00
CA ALA A 716 -12.83 -1.21 29.69
C ALA A 716 -13.67 -1.56 30.94
N GLU A 717 -13.08 -2.30 31.89
CA GLU A 717 -13.71 -2.62 33.17
C GLU A 717 -13.91 -1.37 34.05
N PHE A 718 -12.97 -0.43 34.03
CA PHE A 718 -13.04 0.83 34.77
C PHE A 718 -14.13 1.73 34.18
N VAL A 719 -14.24 1.81 32.86
CA VAL A 719 -15.33 2.53 32.19
C VAL A 719 -16.69 1.92 32.54
N ARG A 720 -16.77 0.59 32.57
CA ARG A 720 -17.99 -0.11 32.99
C ARG A 720 -18.33 0.19 34.45
N ALA A 721 -17.37 0.10 35.38
CA ALA A 721 -17.59 0.41 36.79
C ALA A 721 -18.04 1.87 36.99
N LEU A 722 -17.41 2.82 36.30
CA LEU A 722 -17.80 4.23 36.28
C LEU A 722 -19.26 4.38 35.82
N SER A 723 -19.63 3.75 34.71
CA SER A 723 -21.01 3.79 34.21
C SER A 723 -22.05 3.17 35.15
N LEU A 724 -21.65 2.27 36.06
CA LEU A 724 -22.58 1.68 37.01
C LEU A 724 -22.77 2.53 38.27
N GLN A 725 -21.77 3.36 38.60
CA GLN A 725 -21.79 4.23 39.79
C GLN A 725 -22.26 5.67 39.51
N MET A 726 -22.29 6.07 38.23
CA MET A 726 -22.76 7.41 37.87
C MET A 726 -24.22 7.63 38.27
N PRO A 727 -24.56 8.79 38.88
CA PRO A 727 -25.93 9.11 39.24
C PRO A 727 -26.80 9.19 37.99
N ARG A 728 -27.99 8.59 38.02
CA ARG A 728 -28.96 8.70 36.94
C ARG A 728 -29.69 10.04 37.02
N ASN A 729 -29.01 11.12 36.66
CA ASN A 729 -29.61 12.45 36.54
C ASN A 729 -29.18 13.11 35.21
N PRO A 730 -29.94 14.09 34.69
CA PRO A 730 -29.67 14.69 33.38
C PRO A 730 -28.36 15.51 33.32
N ASN A 731 -27.75 15.80 34.47
CA ASN A 731 -26.60 16.68 34.59
C ASN A 731 -25.25 15.94 34.57
N VAL A 732 -25.22 14.60 34.53
CA VAL A 732 -23.98 13.83 34.41
C VAL A 732 -24.11 12.80 33.28
N ARG A 733 -23.26 12.92 32.26
CA ARG A 733 -23.28 12.07 31.05
C ARG A 733 -21.95 11.35 30.83
N LEU A 734 -22.02 10.16 30.23
CA LEU A 734 -20.86 9.38 29.80
C LEU A 734 -20.96 9.09 28.30
N ALA A 735 -19.89 9.41 27.58
CA ALA A 735 -19.73 9.09 26.17
C ALA A 735 -18.42 8.33 25.94
N VAL A 736 -18.42 7.42 24.96
CA VAL A 736 -17.22 6.80 24.42
C VAL A 736 -17.09 7.21 22.97
N ILE A 737 -16.09 8.03 22.68
CA ILE A 737 -15.71 8.43 21.32
C ILE A 737 -14.68 7.42 20.83
N GLY A 738 -15.18 6.37 20.19
CA GLY A 738 -14.42 5.18 19.87
C GLY A 738 -15.25 3.91 20.06
N HIS A 739 -14.56 2.78 20.28
CA HIS A 739 -15.20 1.48 20.51
C HIS A 739 -14.83 0.94 21.88
N VAL A 740 -15.74 0.18 22.49
CA VAL A 740 -15.44 -0.62 23.69
C VAL A 740 -15.48 -2.10 23.31
N ASP A 741 -14.60 -2.90 23.89
CA ASP A 741 -14.65 -4.34 23.73
C ASP A 741 -16.05 -4.87 24.15
N PRO A 742 -16.77 -5.59 23.26
CA PRO A 742 -18.13 -6.07 23.53
C PRO A 742 -18.27 -6.99 24.74
N SER A 743 -17.17 -7.58 25.23
CA SER A 743 -17.17 -8.36 26.48
C SER A 743 -17.43 -7.50 27.73
N PHE A 744 -17.17 -6.18 27.64
CA PHE A 744 -17.43 -5.19 28.68
C PHE A 744 -18.68 -4.38 28.30
N GLY A 745 -19.84 -5.02 28.40
CA GLY A 745 -21.12 -4.39 28.07
C GLY A 745 -21.37 -3.12 28.89
N LEU A 746 -21.64 -2.02 28.20
CA LEU A 746 -22.03 -0.75 28.83
C LEU A 746 -23.57 -0.63 28.92
N PRO A 747 -24.10 0.09 29.93
CA PRO A 747 -25.52 0.38 30.02
C PRO A 747 -26.06 1.11 28.77
N PRO A 748 -27.34 0.92 28.37
CA PRO A 748 -27.90 1.53 27.15
C PRO A 748 -27.89 3.06 27.12
N TRP A 749 -27.79 3.71 28.28
CA TRP A 749 -27.74 5.17 28.38
C TRP A 749 -26.36 5.75 28.05
N VAL A 750 -25.30 4.93 28.05
CA VAL A 750 -23.95 5.36 27.68
C VAL A 750 -23.86 5.45 26.16
N THR A 751 -23.48 6.61 25.66
CA THR A 751 -23.34 6.81 24.21
C THR A 751 -22.01 6.25 23.72
N VAL A 752 -22.03 5.33 22.76
CA VAL A 752 -20.84 4.81 22.08
C VAL A 752 -20.86 5.27 20.63
N HIS A 753 -19.96 6.17 20.26
CA HIS A 753 -19.92 6.79 18.93
C HIS A 753 -19.47 5.81 17.84
N GLY A 754 -18.45 5.02 18.12
CA GLY A 754 -17.76 4.20 17.12
C GLY A 754 -16.48 4.86 16.58
N ALA A 755 -16.01 4.38 15.43
CA ALA A 755 -14.80 4.89 14.78
C ALA A 755 -14.93 6.39 14.48
N TYR A 756 -13.82 7.11 14.54
CA TYR A 756 -13.74 8.54 14.29
C TYR A 756 -12.43 8.88 13.59
N ASP A 757 -12.41 9.96 12.82
CA ASP A 757 -11.17 10.57 12.34
C ASP A 757 -10.65 11.56 13.40
N ARG A 758 -9.32 11.67 13.54
CA ARG A 758 -8.70 12.57 14.52
C ARG A 758 -9.12 14.03 14.33
N ARG A 759 -9.42 14.44 13.09
CA ARG A 759 -9.91 15.78 12.75
C ARG A 759 -11.30 16.07 13.31
N ASP A 760 -12.08 15.03 13.61
CA ASP A 760 -13.44 15.16 14.15
C ASP A 760 -13.47 15.36 15.66
N ILE A 761 -12.35 15.18 16.37
CA ILE A 761 -12.30 15.24 17.85
C ILE A 761 -12.90 16.54 18.42
N PRO A 762 -12.57 17.76 17.93
CA PRO A 762 -13.16 18.99 18.46
C PRO A 762 -14.69 19.02 18.28
N ARG A 763 -15.13 18.57 17.11
CA ARG A 763 -16.54 18.54 16.73
C ARG A 763 -17.31 17.53 17.56
N LEU A 764 -16.74 16.35 17.80
CA LEU A 764 -17.35 15.32 18.64
C LEU A 764 -17.38 15.76 20.10
N ALA A 765 -16.36 16.46 20.57
CA ALA A 765 -16.36 17.08 21.89
C ALA A 765 -17.53 18.07 22.05
N GLN A 766 -17.77 18.92 21.04
CA GLN A 766 -18.93 19.83 21.03
C GLN A 766 -20.26 19.08 20.95
N LYS A 767 -20.39 18.11 20.03
CA LYS A 767 -21.60 17.29 19.82
C LYS A 767 -22.05 16.62 21.11
N TYR A 768 -21.11 16.07 21.88
CA TYR A 768 -21.40 15.39 23.14
C TYR A 768 -21.33 16.31 24.35
N SER A 769 -21.08 17.61 24.17
CA SER A 769 -20.89 18.59 25.25
C SER A 769 -19.87 18.10 26.29
N VAL A 770 -18.74 17.60 25.81
CA VAL A 770 -17.66 17.03 26.63
C VAL A 770 -17.09 18.11 27.53
N THR A 771 -17.05 17.85 28.83
CA THR A 771 -16.40 18.73 29.80
C THR A 771 -15.10 18.13 30.32
N HIS A 772 -14.98 16.81 30.36
CA HIS A 772 -13.79 16.10 30.83
C HIS A 772 -13.46 14.92 29.92
N TRP A 773 -12.18 14.74 29.62
CA TRP A 773 -11.66 13.53 29.00
C TRP A 773 -11.20 12.53 30.06
N LEU A 774 -11.40 11.24 29.79
CA LEU A 774 -10.87 10.14 30.57
C LEU A 774 -10.05 9.21 29.66
N ILE A 775 -8.80 8.97 30.03
CA ILE A 775 -7.90 7.98 29.46
C ILE A 775 -7.70 6.87 30.51
N PRO A 776 -8.52 5.81 30.52
CA PRO A 776 -8.59 4.86 31.63
C PRO A 776 -7.55 3.75 31.54
N SER A 777 -6.43 3.97 30.84
CA SER A 777 -5.46 2.94 30.53
C SER A 777 -4.77 2.40 31.79
N ILE A 778 -4.78 1.08 31.98
CA ILE A 778 -4.32 0.40 33.20
C ILE A 778 -2.97 -0.28 33.05
N TRP A 779 -2.37 -0.16 31.88
CA TRP A 779 -1.02 -0.62 31.58
C TRP A 779 -0.15 0.60 31.27
N PRO A 780 1.17 0.53 31.50
CA PRO A 780 2.03 1.62 31.09
C PRO A 780 2.04 1.69 29.56
N GLU A 781 1.45 2.70 28.94
CA GLU A 781 1.60 2.86 27.48
C GLU A 781 3.01 3.35 27.16
N THR A 782 3.58 2.87 26.06
CA THR A 782 4.88 3.35 25.56
C THR A 782 4.79 4.78 25.05
N PHE A 783 3.68 5.10 24.39
CA PHE A 783 3.21 6.43 23.99
C PHE A 783 1.69 6.39 23.81
N CYS A 784 0.97 7.39 24.31
CA CYS A 784 -0.50 7.43 24.25
C CYS A 784 -1.00 8.52 23.29
N PHE A 785 -1.31 8.22 22.03
CA PHE A 785 -1.81 9.25 21.10
C PHE A 785 -3.09 9.95 21.61
N THR A 786 -4.01 9.18 22.19
CA THR A 786 -5.32 9.68 22.64
C THR A 786 -5.21 10.67 23.80
N VAL A 787 -4.21 10.54 24.69
CA VAL A 787 -4.03 11.52 25.78
C VAL A 787 -3.59 12.87 25.24
N HIS A 788 -2.69 12.89 24.25
CA HIS A 788 -2.22 14.12 23.62
C HIS A 788 -3.32 14.78 22.78
N GLU A 789 -4.12 14.00 22.07
CA GLU A 789 -5.30 14.47 21.33
C GLU A 789 -6.33 15.10 22.28
N ALA A 790 -6.64 14.44 23.41
CA ALA A 790 -7.55 14.93 24.43
C ALA A 790 -7.03 16.21 25.12
N LEU A 791 -5.75 16.23 25.51
CA LEU A 791 -5.12 17.41 26.11
C LEU A 791 -5.13 18.61 25.16
N SER A 792 -4.92 18.38 23.86
CA SER A 792 -4.90 19.43 22.83
C SER A 792 -6.24 20.17 22.70
N THR A 793 -7.37 19.54 23.06
CA THR A 793 -8.67 20.22 23.03
C THR A 793 -8.78 21.33 24.07
N GLY A 794 -7.87 21.38 25.06
CA GLY A 794 -7.90 22.34 26.17
C GLY A 794 -8.87 21.98 27.30
N LEU A 795 -9.53 20.81 27.24
CA LEU A 795 -10.44 20.34 28.29
C LEU A 795 -9.64 19.55 29.36
N PRO A 796 -10.08 19.51 30.62
CA PRO A 796 -9.49 18.66 31.64
C PRO A 796 -9.38 17.19 31.18
N CYS A 797 -8.19 16.59 31.30
CA CYS A 797 -7.93 15.21 30.88
C CYS A 797 -7.42 14.38 32.04
N LEU A 798 -8.19 13.37 32.44
CA LEU A 798 -7.88 12.46 33.54
C LEU A 798 -7.17 11.21 33.02
N ALA A 799 -6.05 10.84 33.63
CA ALA A 799 -5.37 9.56 33.39
C ALA A 799 -4.65 9.08 34.65
N PHE A 800 -4.44 7.77 34.78
CA PHE A 800 -3.61 7.20 35.86
C PHE A 800 -2.15 7.61 35.71
N ASP A 801 -1.44 7.79 36.83
CA ASP A 801 0.00 8.05 36.92
C ASP A 801 0.83 6.83 36.52
N LEU A 802 0.63 6.39 35.29
CA LEU A 802 1.17 5.15 34.76
C LEU A 802 1.61 5.38 33.32
N GLY A 803 2.79 4.86 32.96
CA GLY A 803 3.29 4.91 31.58
C GLY A 803 3.42 6.32 31.00
N ALA A 804 3.45 6.40 29.67
CA ALA A 804 3.49 7.65 28.94
C ALA A 804 2.21 8.48 29.10
N GLN A 805 1.06 7.85 29.34
CA GLN A 805 -0.20 8.58 29.54
C GLN A 805 -0.19 9.39 30.85
N GLY A 806 0.35 8.83 31.93
CA GLY A 806 0.54 9.52 33.20
C GLY A 806 1.52 10.68 33.07
N GLU A 807 2.67 10.45 32.42
CA GLU A 807 3.66 11.49 32.12
C GLU A 807 3.05 12.65 31.31
N ALA A 808 2.20 12.36 30.33
CA ALA A 808 1.56 13.39 29.51
C ALA A 808 0.57 14.25 30.30
N VAL A 809 -0.29 13.65 31.16
CA VAL A 809 -1.20 14.44 32.01
C VAL A 809 -0.45 15.19 33.11
N TRP A 810 0.63 14.63 33.66
CA TRP A 810 1.45 15.32 34.67
C TRP A 810 2.06 16.62 34.14
N ASN A 811 2.51 16.62 32.88
CA ASN A 811 3.18 17.76 32.26
C ASN A 811 2.23 18.78 31.62
N ALA A 812 0.92 18.51 31.56
CA ALA A 812 -0.04 19.36 30.89
C ALA A 812 -0.83 20.24 31.87
N PRO A 813 -1.07 21.54 31.56
CA PRO A 813 -1.77 22.44 32.47
C PRO A 813 -3.23 22.06 32.73
N ASN A 814 -3.85 21.35 31.78
CA ASN A 814 -5.20 20.80 31.87
C ASN A 814 -5.20 19.28 32.14
N GLY A 815 -4.07 18.72 32.57
CA GLY A 815 -3.97 17.31 32.96
C GLY A 815 -4.37 17.09 34.41
N VAL A 816 -4.98 15.94 34.67
CA VAL A 816 -5.47 15.54 35.99
C VAL A 816 -4.98 14.11 36.25
N VAL A 817 -4.07 13.99 37.22
CA VAL A 817 -3.39 12.73 37.49
C VAL A 817 -4.17 11.93 38.53
N LEU A 818 -4.51 10.69 38.19
CA LEU A 818 -5.12 9.73 39.10
C LEU A 818 -4.03 8.84 39.72
N PRO A 819 -4.05 8.56 41.04
CA PRO A 819 -3.03 7.73 41.68
C PRO A 819 -2.97 6.31 41.08
N ALA A 820 -1.77 5.85 40.72
CA ALA A 820 -1.58 4.52 40.14
C ALA A 820 -1.80 3.39 41.16
N GLU A 821 -1.64 3.66 42.46
CA GLU A 821 -1.88 2.70 43.54
C GLU A 821 -3.35 2.25 43.59
N LEU A 822 -4.27 3.00 42.98
CA LEU A 822 -5.66 2.56 42.85
C LEU A 822 -5.79 1.30 41.99
N LEU A 823 -4.90 1.11 41.02
CA LEU A 823 -4.96 -0.01 40.07
C LEU A 823 -4.62 -1.35 40.73
N THR A 824 -3.91 -1.34 41.86
CA THR A 824 -3.46 -2.54 42.56
C THR A 824 -4.38 -2.94 43.74
N ARG A 825 -5.36 -2.11 44.09
CA ARG A 825 -6.28 -2.37 45.22
C ARG A 825 -7.35 -3.43 44.91
N PRO A 826 -7.90 -4.09 45.95
CA PRO A 826 -9.15 -4.84 45.81
C PRO A 826 -10.29 -3.92 45.34
N ASN A 827 -11.15 -4.40 44.43
CA ASN A 827 -12.22 -3.58 43.84
C ASN A 827 -11.72 -2.27 43.19
N ALA A 828 -10.50 -2.30 42.61
CA ALA A 828 -9.88 -1.16 41.93
C ALA A 828 -10.83 -0.43 40.96
N PRO A 829 -11.61 -1.11 40.08
CA PRO A 829 -12.53 -0.42 39.18
C PRO A 829 -13.57 0.44 39.91
N GLN A 830 -14.12 -0.07 41.02
CA GLN A 830 -15.13 0.63 41.82
C GLN A 830 -14.55 1.81 42.59
N GLN A 831 -13.34 1.66 43.15
CA GLN A 831 -12.68 2.75 43.87
C GLN A 831 -12.25 3.87 42.91
N ALA A 832 -11.70 3.52 41.76
CA ALA A 832 -11.31 4.48 40.74
C ALA A 832 -12.54 5.23 40.18
N ALA A 833 -13.66 4.54 39.94
CA ALA A 833 -14.90 5.18 39.54
C ALA A 833 -15.36 6.26 40.53
N LYS A 834 -15.34 5.95 41.83
CA LYS A 834 -15.66 6.92 42.90
C LYS A 834 -14.74 8.15 42.84
N LEU A 835 -13.42 7.92 42.80
CA LEU A 835 -12.46 9.03 42.77
C LEU A 835 -12.61 9.90 41.51
N ILE A 836 -12.86 9.29 40.34
CA ILE A 836 -13.09 10.02 39.09
C ILE A 836 -14.30 10.96 39.24
N LEU A 837 -15.41 10.46 39.81
CA LEU A 837 -16.61 11.28 40.00
C LEU A 837 -16.37 12.43 40.98
N GLU A 838 -15.69 12.18 42.10
CA GLU A 838 -15.32 13.22 43.08
C GLU A 838 -14.43 14.30 42.45
N THR A 839 -13.42 13.88 41.68
CA THR A 839 -12.46 14.77 41.01
C THR A 839 -13.16 15.66 39.99
N VAL A 840 -14.04 15.08 39.18
CA VAL A 840 -14.80 15.81 38.16
C VAL A 840 -15.78 16.79 38.79
N GLN A 841 -16.41 16.44 39.92
CA GLN A 841 -17.27 17.36 40.67
C GLN A 841 -16.48 18.55 41.23
N ILE A 842 -15.29 18.32 41.79
CA ILE A 842 -14.42 19.40 42.30
C ILE A 842 -14.01 20.36 41.17
N HIS A 843 -13.66 19.84 39.99
CA HIS A 843 -13.34 20.68 38.84
C HIS A 843 -14.53 21.46 38.29
N ALA A 844 -15.71 20.84 38.27
CA ALA A 844 -16.94 21.55 37.88
C ALA A 844 -17.25 22.74 38.82
N LEU A 845 -16.97 22.59 40.13
CA LEU A 845 -17.14 23.68 41.10
C LEU A 845 -16.09 24.79 40.95
N LYS A 846 -14.83 24.44 40.65
CA LYS A 846 -13.73 25.41 40.47
C LYS A 846 -13.80 26.20 39.15
N GLY A 847 -14.43 25.67 38.11
CA GLY A 847 -14.61 26.37 36.83
C GLY A 847 -15.86 27.28 36.78
N ALA A 848 -16.70 27.23 37.81
CA ALA A 848 -17.90 28.07 37.96
C ALA A 848 -17.69 29.29 38.88
N ALA A 849 -16.53 29.36 39.56
CA ALA A 849 -16.04 30.49 40.35
C ALA A 849 -14.94 31.22 39.57
#